data_AF-A0A7F8QRM7-F1
#
_entry.id   AF-A0A7F8QRM7-F1
#
_cell.length_a   1.000
_cell.length_b   1.000
_cell.length_c   1.000
_cell.angle_alpha   90.00
_cell.angle_beta   90.00
_cell.angle_gamma   90.00
#
_symmetry.space_group_name_H-M   'P 1'
#
loop_
_entity.id
_entity.type
_entity.pdbx_description
1 polymer ?
#
loop_
_entity_poly.entity_id
_entity_poly.type
_entity_poly.pdbx_seq_one_letter_code
_entity_poly.pdbx_strand_id
1 'polypeptide(L)'
;MTMSTKVSVHSWDHVTQGLVELGFILMDSYGPKKILDGKTIETGSGLSKIPNQHACKLGANILLETFKIHEMIRQEILEQVLNRVVTRASSPISHFLDLLSNIIMYAPLVLQSCSSKITETFDYLSFLPLQTVQGLLKAVQPLLKVSMSVRDSLIVVLRKAMFASQLDARKSAVAGFLLLLKNFKVLGSLSSSQCSQPIGVSQVHVDVHSRYNSVANETFCLEIMDSLRRCLGQQADVRLMLYKGFYDVLRRNSQLANSIMHTLLSQRVLLWRYTSIPTSVEDLGKKEKGKSISLLCLEGLQKIFSAVQQFYQPKIHHFLRALDVPDNEGEEVEGSVSHRAAFQIRQFQRSLLNLLSSQEEDFNSKEALLLVTVLSNLSRLLEPSSPQFVQMLSWTSKICKENNQEDASFCKGLLNLLFSLHVLYKSPAILLRDLSQDIHGHLGDIDQDVEVEKTDHFAIVNLRTAAPTVCLLVLSQAEKVLEEVDWLITKLKGQVSQEIVSDEASSQATLPNHPIEKAIIVQLGTLLTFFHELVQTALPSGSCVDILLKDLCKMYTILTALVRYYLQVCQSSGGIPKNMEKLVKLSGSHLTPLCYSFISYIQNKKSQSLKCAGEKKGKAGAVATAMARVLRETKPIPNLIFAIEQYEKFLIHLSKKSKVNLMQHMKLSTSRDFKIKGNILDMVLREDEEDEHEEGTASEHEGQNKEPAKKKRKKEMKCLS
;
A
#
# COMPACT_ATOMS: atom_id res chain seq x y z
N MET A 1 -3.80 4.28 26.90
CA MET A 1 -5.23 4.04 26.55
C MET A 1 -5.78 2.75 27.15
N THR A 2 -5.15 1.58 27.00
CA THR A 2 -5.57 0.36 27.73
C THR A 2 -5.52 0.52 29.25
N MET A 3 -4.61 1.34 29.77
CA MET A 3 -4.64 1.76 31.16
C MET A 3 -5.84 2.68 31.45
N SER A 4 -6.13 3.69 30.62
CA SER A 4 -7.27 4.60 30.85
C SER A 4 -8.62 3.89 30.86
N THR A 5 -8.87 2.92 29.96
CA THR A 5 -10.11 2.14 29.96
C THR A 5 -10.18 1.19 31.15
N LYS A 6 -9.09 0.51 31.52
CA LYS A 6 -9.04 -0.36 32.71
C LYS A 6 -9.06 0.40 34.04
N VAL A 7 -8.55 1.63 34.08
CA VAL A 7 -8.48 2.48 35.28
C VAL A 7 -9.80 3.23 35.50
N SER A 8 -10.62 3.42 34.46
CA SER A 8 -11.93 4.08 34.52
C SER A 8 -12.97 3.41 35.44
N VAL A 9 -12.68 2.21 35.96
CA VAL A 9 -13.51 1.48 36.94
C VAL A 9 -13.76 2.29 38.22
N HIS A 10 -12.94 3.31 38.52
CA HIS A 10 -13.00 4.08 39.77
C HIS A 10 -13.90 5.34 39.72
N SER A 11 -15.11 5.26 39.13
CA SER A 11 -16.11 6.37 39.11
C SER A 11 -15.67 7.62 38.32
N TRP A 12 -15.20 7.43 37.09
CA TRP A 12 -14.79 8.52 36.18
C TRP A 12 -15.83 8.77 35.08
N ASP A 13 -17.06 9.12 35.47
CA ASP A 13 -18.19 9.31 34.54
C ASP A 13 -17.93 10.39 33.47
N HIS A 14 -17.12 11.40 33.79
CA HIS A 14 -16.72 12.43 32.82
C HIS A 14 -15.80 11.89 31.71
N VAL A 15 -15.07 10.80 31.98
CA VAL A 15 -14.14 10.20 31.03
C VAL A 15 -14.81 9.13 30.17
N THR A 16 -15.85 8.46 30.68
CA THR A 16 -16.58 7.45 29.90
C THR A 16 -17.26 8.06 28.67
N GLN A 17 -17.89 9.24 28.80
CA GLN A 17 -18.50 9.95 27.65
C GLN A 17 -17.46 10.28 26.57
N GLY A 18 -16.31 10.84 26.97
CA GLY A 18 -15.22 11.15 26.06
C GLY A 18 -14.60 9.91 25.41
N LEU A 19 -14.56 8.77 26.10
CA LEU A 19 -14.08 7.49 25.54
C LEU A 19 -15.04 6.94 24.48
N VAL A 20 -16.35 7.02 24.72
CA VAL A 20 -17.37 6.61 23.75
C VAL A 20 -17.28 7.48 22.50
N GLU A 21 -17.22 8.80 22.67
CA GLU A 21 -17.11 9.74 21.55
C GLU A 21 -15.82 9.52 20.75
N LEU A 22 -14.67 9.39 21.43
CA LEU A 22 -13.39 9.08 20.77
C LEU A 22 -13.45 7.75 20.00
N GLY A 23 -14.06 6.71 20.58
CA GLY A 23 -14.23 5.42 19.95
C GLY A 23 -14.99 5.51 18.63
N PHE A 24 -16.10 6.26 18.62
CA PHE A 24 -16.86 6.51 17.40
C PHE A 24 -16.14 7.41 16.41
N ILE A 25 -15.45 8.46 16.85
CA ILE A 25 -14.63 9.33 15.98
C ILE A 25 -13.58 8.50 15.23
N LEU A 26 -12.90 7.59 15.93
CA LEU A 26 -11.89 6.72 15.32
C LEU A 26 -12.51 5.77 14.28
N MET A 27 -13.63 5.13 14.59
CA MET A 27 -14.33 4.25 13.64
C MET A 27 -14.90 5.03 12.43
N ASP A 28 -15.47 6.20 12.66
CA ASP A 28 -16.06 7.04 11.61
C ASP A 28 -14.99 7.61 10.67
N SER A 29 -13.86 8.06 11.21
CA SER A 29 -12.80 8.73 10.44
C SER A 29 -11.92 7.74 9.67
N TYR A 30 -11.58 6.62 10.30
CA TYR A 30 -10.61 5.64 9.81
C TYR A 30 -11.24 4.31 9.35
N GLY A 31 -12.57 4.20 9.39
CA GLY A 31 -13.31 3.07 8.85
C GLY A 31 -13.10 2.88 7.33
N PRO A 32 -13.41 1.69 6.79
CA PRO A 32 -13.32 1.45 5.35
C PRO A 32 -14.25 2.42 4.61
N LYS A 33 -13.71 3.17 3.63
CA LYS A 33 -14.49 4.07 2.77
C LYS A 33 -14.70 3.42 1.41
N LYS A 34 -15.84 3.65 0.75
CA LYS A 34 -16.06 3.15 -0.61
C LYS A 34 -15.00 3.78 -1.52
N ILE A 35 -14.30 2.94 -2.28
CA ILE A 35 -13.49 3.38 -3.41
C ILE A 35 -14.50 3.72 -4.50
N LEU A 36 -14.86 4.98 -4.64
CA LEU A 36 -15.74 5.44 -5.71
C LEU A 36 -14.92 5.53 -7.00
N ASP A 37 -15.40 4.81 -8.01
CA ASP A 37 -14.91 4.71 -9.38
C ASP A 37 -13.55 4.03 -9.59
N GLY A 38 -13.55 3.04 -10.49
CA GLY A 38 -12.43 2.18 -10.88
C GLY A 38 -11.28 2.90 -11.59
N LYS A 39 -10.82 4.06 -11.08
CA LYS A 39 -9.45 4.50 -11.27
C LYS A 39 -8.58 3.78 -10.26
N THR A 40 -7.82 2.82 -10.78
CA THR A 40 -6.54 2.40 -10.22
C THR A 40 -5.73 3.66 -9.88
N ILE A 41 -5.82 4.13 -8.64
CA ILE A 41 -4.69 4.81 -8.03
C ILE A 41 -3.67 3.68 -7.86
N GLU A 42 -2.74 3.68 -8.80
CA GLU A 42 -1.44 3.05 -8.76
C GLU A 42 -1.07 2.60 -7.35
N THR A 43 -0.95 1.28 -7.15
CA THR A 43 0.13 0.63 -6.40
C THR A 43 0.81 1.44 -5.28
N GLY A 44 0.03 2.12 -4.44
CA GLY A 44 0.41 2.57 -3.12
C GLY A 44 0.25 1.38 -2.21
N SER A 45 1.37 0.73 -1.93
CA SER A 45 1.57 -0.41 -1.04
C SER A 45 0.52 -0.56 0.08
N GLY A 46 0.20 -1.81 0.42
CA GLY A 46 -0.71 -2.16 1.53
C GLY A 46 -0.37 -1.51 2.88
N LEU A 47 0.77 -0.83 3.02
CA LEU A 47 1.21 -0.08 4.18
C LEU A 47 0.33 1.14 4.52
N SER A 48 -0.24 1.87 3.56
CA SER A 48 -1.02 3.10 3.86
C SER A 48 -2.38 2.83 4.53
N LYS A 49 -2.92 1.62 4.35
CA LYS A 49 -4.18 1.19 4.99
C LYS A 49 -3.97 0.67 6.41
N ILE A 50 -2.73 0.32 6.79
CA ILE A 50 -2.42 -0.28 8.10
C ILE A 50 -2.72 0.69 9.25
N PRO A 51 -2.24 1.96 9.25
CA PRO A 51 -2.57 2.90 10.32
C PRO A 51 -4.08 3.15 10.46
N ASN A 52 -4.80 3.29 9.33
CA ASN A 52 -6.25 3.48 9.34
C ASN A 52 -6.98 2.25 9.91
N GLN A 53 -6.57 1.04 9.52
CA GLN A 53 -7.11 -0.19 10.08
C GLN A 53 -6.83 -0.32 11.59
N HIS A 54 -5.62 0.01 12.04
CA HIS A 54 -5.28 0.02 13.47
C HIS A 54 -6.07 1.06 14.24
N ALA A 55 -6.24 2.28 13.71
CA ALA A 55 -7.02 3.33 14.34
C ALA A 55 -8.51 2.93 14.45
N CYS A 56 -9.10 2.39 13.37
CA CYS A 56 -10.47 1.88 13.39
C CYS A 56 -10.64 0.70 14.37
N LYS A 57 -9.70 -0.26 14.38
CA LYS A 57 -9.70 -1.38 15.32
C LYS A 57 -9.54 -0.90 16.76
N LEU A 58 -8.73 0.12 17.01
CA LEU A 58 -8.58 0.74 18.33
C LEU A 58 -9.90 1.39 18.76
N GLY A 59 -10.58 2.12 17.88
CA GLY A 59 -11.90 2.69 18.16
C GLY A 59 -12.92 1.62 18.55
N ALA A 60 -13.00 0.53 17.78
CA ALA A 60 -13.88 -0.60 18.09
C ALA A 60 -13.53 -1.27 19.42
N ASN A 61 -12.23 -1.44 19.73
CA ASN A 61 -11.78 -2.00 21.00
C ASN A 61 -12.11 -1.08 22.18
N ILE A 62 -11.96 0.24 22.04
CA ILE A 62 -12.35 1.21 23.08
C ILE A 62 -13.83 1.06 23.38
N LEU A 63 -14.69 1.07 22.36
CA LEU A 63 -16.15 0.91 22.55
C LEU A 63 -16.50 -0.44 23.18
N LEU A 64 -15.89 -1.53 22.70
CA LEU A 64 -16.15 -2.88 23.21
C LEU A 64 -15.73 -3.02 24.68
N GLU A 65 -14.55 -2.56 25.05
CA GLU A 65 -14.07 -2.64 26.44
C GLU A 65 -14.87 -1.71 27.37
N THR A 66 -15.24 -0.51 26.89
CA THR A 66 -16.07 0.42 27.66
C THR A 66 -17.47 -0.16 27.91
N PHE A 67 -18.06 -0.83 26.92
CA PHE A 67 -19.33 -1.55 27.05
C PHE A 67 -19.28 -2.69 28.08
N LYS A 68 -18.16 -3.41 28.16
CA LYS A 68 -17.98 -4.52 29.12
C LYS A 68 -17.96 -4.01 30.57
N ILE A 69 -17.29 -2.88 30.80
CA ILE A 69 -17.03 -2.34 32.15
C ILE A 69 -18.24 -1.56 32.69
N HIS A 70 -18.83 -0.67 31.89
CA HIS A 70 -19.78 0.34 32.38
C HIS A 70 -21.21 0.05 31.95
N GLU A 71 -22.11 -0.26 32.89
CA GLU A 71 -23.48 -0.66 32.56
C GLU A 71 -24.35 0.48 32.03
N MET A 72 -24.19 1.70 32.57
CA MET A 72 -25.04 2.85 32.27
C MET A 72 -24.98 3.30 30.80
N ILE A 73 -23.83 3.10 30.13
CA ILE A 73 -23.60 3.51 28.74
C ILE A 73 -23.83 2.40 27.71
N ARG A 74 -24.21 1.18 28.16
CA ARG A 74 -24.42 0.04 27.25
C ARG A 74 -25.51 0.33 26.22
N GLN A 75 -26.61 0.93 26.66
CA GLN A 75 -27.72 1.31 25.79
C GLN A 75 -27.27 2.38 24.79
N GLU A 76 -26.57 3.42 25.24
CA GLU A 76 -26.07 4.49 24.38
C GLU A 76 -25.13 3.97 23.29
N ILE A 77 -24.15 3.13 23.66
CA ILE A 77 -23.22 2.53 22.69
C ILE A 77 -23.99 1.71 21.65
N LEU A 78 -24.94 0.89 22.09
CA LEU A 78 -25.73 0.05 21.20
C LEU A 78 -26.59 0.89 20.23
N GLU A 79 -27.26 1.92 20.75
CA GLU A 79 -28.07 2.84 19.95
C GLU A 79 -27.21 3.56 18.90
N GLN A 80 -26.05 4.07 19.30
CA GLN A 80 -25.14 4.75 18.38
C GLN A 80 -24.56 3.82 17.30
N VAL A 81 -24.31 2.55 17.62
CA VAL A 81 -23.90 1.54 16.63
C VAL A 81 -25.05 1.23 15.66
N LEU A 82 -26.25 0.94 16.16
CA LEU A 82 -27.42 0.61 15.34
C LEU A 82 -27.84 1.79 14.45
N ASN A 83 -27.84 3.01 14.97
CA ASN A 83 -28.15 4.22 14.20
C ASN A 83 -27.20 4.37 13.01
N ARG A 84 -25.90 4.11 13.17
CA ARG A 84 -24.93 4.14 12.07
C ARG A 84 -25.14 3.02 11.07
N VAL A 85 -25.55 1.83 11.51
CA VAL A 85 -25.89 0.69 10.63
C VAL A 85 -27.11 1.02 9.77
N VAL A 86 -28.12 1.67 10.32
CA VAL A 86 -29.37 1.99 9.62
C VAL A 86 -29.23 3.20 8.69
N THR A 87 -28.58 4.26 9.16
CA THR A 87 -28.54 5.55 8.43
C THR A 87 -27.49 5.60 7.32
N ARG A 88 -26.42 4.80 7.39
CA ARG A 88 -25.32 4.84 6.43
C ARG A 88 -25.45 3.79 5.33
N ALA A 89 -26.33 4.05 4.36
CA ALA A 89 -26.52 3.18 3.20
C ALA A 89 -25.36 3.28 2.17
N SER A 90 -24.65 4.41 2.13
CA SER A 90 -23.65 4.70 1.10
C SER A 90 -22.22 4.32 1.47
N SER A 91 -21.87 4.21 2.75
CA SER A 91 -20.52 3.83 3.21
C SER A 91 -20.45 2.37 3.69
N PRO A 92 -19.27 1.72 3.64
CA PRO A 92 -19.10 0.37 4.16
C PRO A 92 -19.27 0.33 5.69
N ILE A 93 -20.27 -0.42 6.17
CA ILE A 93 -20.60 -0.51 7.60
C ILE A 93 -20.08 -1.80 8.28
N SER A 94 -19.29 -2.62 7.59
CA SER A 94 -18.87 -3.94 8.08
C SER A 94 -18.22 -3.89 9.46
N HIS A 95 -17.35 -2.91 9.70
CA HIS A 95 -16.69 -2.68 10.99
C HIS A 95 -17.66 -2.36 12.15
N PHE A 96 -18.80 -1.70 11.90
CA PHE A 96 -19.86 -1.53 12.91
C PHE A 96 -20.64 -2.82 13.15
N LEU A 97 -20.86 -3.62 12.11
CA LEU A 97 -21.49 -4.96 12.25
C LEU A 97 -20.59 -5.92 13.03
N ASP A 98 -19.27 -5.85 12.84
CA ASP A 98 -18.29 -6.63 13.60
C ASP A 98 -18.31 -6.22 15.09
N LEU A 99 -18.34 -4.92 15.38
CA LEU A 99 -18.50 -4.42 16.75
C LEU A 99 -19.82 -4.89 17.38
N LEU A 100 -20.94 -4.75 16.65
CA LEU A 100 -22.24 -5.23 17.08
C LEU A 100 -22.22 -6.73 17.39
N SER A 101 -21.62 -7.53 16.51
CA SER A 101 -21.46 -8.97 16.70
C SER A 101 -20.64 -9.28 17.96
N ASN A 102 -19.56 -8.55 18.23
CA ASN A 102 -18.74 -8.73 19.42
C ASN A 102 -19.47 -8.34 20.71
N ILE A 103 -20.23 -7.24 20.68
CA ILE A 103 -21.09 -6.80 21.79
C ILE A 103 -22.14 -7.87 22.12
N ILE A 104 -22.83 -8.38 21.08
CA ILE A 104 -23.86 -9.41 21.24
C ILE A 104 -23.31 -10.75 21.72
N MET A 105 -22.13 -11.15 21.21
CA MET A 105 -21.46 -12.38 21.63
C MET A 105 -20.97 -12.33 23.08
N TYR A 106 -20.62 -11.15 23.61
CA TYR A 106 -20.11 -11.00 24.97
C TYR A 106 -21.17 -11.33 26.03
N ALA A 107 -22.37 -10.74 25.92
CA ALA A 107 -23.42 -10.93 26.92
C ALA A 107 -24.83 -10.83 26.29
N PRO A 108 -25.32 -11.90 25.61
CA PRO A 108 -26.62 -11.88 24.95
C PRO A 108 -27.79 -11.71 25.95
N LEU A 109 -27.61 -12.14 27.21
CA LEU A 109 -28.61 -11.97 28.27
C LEU A 109 -28.74 -10.51 28.73
N VAL A 110 -27.62 -9.79 28.81
CA VAL A 110 -27.61 -8.36 29.19
C VAL A 110 -28.33 -7.50 28.16
N LEU A 111 -28.33 -7.93 26.89
CA LEU A 111 -29.00 -7.22 25.81
C LEU A 111 -30.51 -7.53 25.71
N GLN A 112 -31.07 -8.38 26.58
CA GLN A 112 -32.52 -8.55 26.65
C GLN A 112 -33.23 -7.27 27.09
N SER A 113 -32.62 -6.47 27.98
CA SER A 113 -33.16 -5.16 28.38
C SER A 113 -33.13 -4.14 27.23
N CYS A 114 -32.16 -4.25 26.32
CA CYS A 114 -32.02 -3.39 25.14
C CYS A 114 -32.70 -3.94 23.87
N SER A 115 -33.58 -4.95 23.99
CA SER A 115 -34.16 -5.65 22.84
C SER A 115 -35.12 -4.80 22.00
N SER A 116 -35.71 -3.74 22.57
CA SER A 116 -36.61 -2.82 21.87
C SER A 116 -35.91 -2.16 20.69
N LYS A 117 -34.72 -1.60 20.89
CA LYS A 117 -33.97 -0.91 19.82
C LYS A 117 -33.52 -1.85 18.70
N ILE A 118 -33.13 -3.07 19.04
CA ILE A 118 -32.79 -4.10 18.06
C ILE A 118 -34.03 -4.46 17.24
N THR A 119 -35.19 -4.54 17.89
CA THR A 119 -36.47 -4.84 17.22
C THR A 119 -36.88 -3.70 16.28
N GLU A 120 -36.76 -2.44 16.69
CA GLU A 120 -36.98 -1.27 15.81
C GLU A 120 -36.07 -1.29 14.58
N THR A 121 -34.84 -1.79 14.73
CA THR A 121 -33.89 -1.90 13.61
C THR A 121 -34.42 -2.83 12.51
N PHE A 122 -35.23 -3.84 12.86
CA PHE A 122 -35.81 -4.75 11.87
C PHE A 122 -36.82 -4.04 10.95
N ASP A 123 -37.54 -3.02 11.43
CA ASP A 123 -38.48 -2.28 10.59
C ASP A 123 -37.79 -1.60 9.40
N TYR A 124 -36.51 -1.26 9.54
CA TYR A 124 -35.69 -0.68 8.48
C TYR A 124 -35.08 -1.71 7.52
N LEU A 125 -35.15 -3.02 7.81
CA LEU A 125 -34.46 -4.09 7.07
C LEU A 125 -34.77 -4.08 5.56
N SER A 126 -36.00 -3.73 5.19
CA SER A 126 -36.44 -3.66 3.78
C SER A 126 -35.78 -2.53 2.99
N PHE A 127 -35.25 -1.52 3.68
CA PHE A 127 -34.60 -0.34 3.07
C PHE A 127 -33.07 -0.44 3.09
N LEU A 128 -32.52 -1.43 3.80
CA LEU A 128 -31.07 -1.61 3.92
C LEU A 128 -30.51 -2.43 2.74
N PRO A 129 -29.25 -2.17 2.33
CA PRO A 129 -28.57 -3.01 1.36
C PRO A 129 -28.49 -4.48 1.82
N LEU A 130 -28.61 -5.43 0.90
CA LEU A 130 -28.58 -6.87 1.22
C LEU A 130 -27.34 -7.29 2.05
N GLN A 131 -26.17 -6.70 1.77
CA GLN A 131 -24.94 -6.98 2.53
C GLN A 131 -25.05 -6.56 4.00
N THR A 132 -25.65 -5.39 4.25
CA THR A 132 -25.94 -4.89 5.60
C THR A 132 -26.90 -5.81 6.32
N VAL A 133 -27.99 -6.21 5.66
CA VAL A 133 -28.98 -7.12 6.24
C VAL A 133 -28.35 -8.46 6.61
N GLN A 134 -27.57 -9.06 5.71
CA GLN A 134 -26.87 -10.32 6.00
C GLN A 134 -25.90 -10.21 7.17
N GLY A 135 -25.14 -9.10 7.27
CA GLY A 135 -24.24 -8.87 8.39
C GLY A 135 -24.99 -8.64 9.71
N LEU A 136 -26.05 -7.83 9.70
CA LEU A 136 -26.91 -7.56 10.85
C LEU A 136 -27.54 -8.86 11.38
N LEU A 137 -28.17 -9.64 10.50
CA LEU A 137 -28.83 -10.89 10.86
C LEU A 137 -27.85 -11.92 11.42
N LYS A 138 -26.62 -11.99 10.89
CA LYS A 138 -25.55 -12.83 11.47
C LYS A 138 -25.13 -12.34 12.85
N ALA A 139 -24.99 -11.03 13.04
CA ALA A 139 -24.60 -10.43 14.32
C ALA A 139 -25.66 -10.66 15.41
N VAL A 140 -26.95 -10.53 15.10
CA VAL A 140 -28.05 -10.76 16.06
C VAL A 140 -28.40 -12.22 16.28
N GLN A 141 -27.75 -13.15 15.56
CA GLN A 141 -28.05 -14.58 15.64
C GLN A 141 -28.02 -15.15 17.07
N PRO A 142 -27.07 -14.80 17.96
CA PRO A 142 -27.08 -15.28 19.34
C PRO A 142 -28.34 -14.84 20.11
N LEU A 143 -28.84 -13.61 19.88
CA LEU A 143 -30.05 -13.10 20.53
C LEU A 143 -31.31 -13.82 20.05
N LEU A 144 -31.40 -14.13 18.75
CA LEU A 144 -32.54 -14.87 18.19
C LEU A 144 -32.71 -16.26 18.82
N LYS A 145 -31.64 -16.87 19.31
CA LYS A 145 -31.70 -18.17 20.02
C LYS A 145 -32.23 -18.05 21.45
N VAL A 146 -32.07 -16.87 22.06
CA VAL A 146 -32.36 -16.64 23.49
C VAL A 146 -33.72 -15.96 23.68
N SER A 147 -34.09 -15.03 22.81
CA SER A 147 -35.32 -14.24 22.94
C SER A 147 -36.36 -14.60 21.88
N MET A 148 -37.49 -15.16 22.33
CA MET A 148 -38.62 -15.51 21.46
C MET A 148 -39.30 -14.25 20.90
N SER A 149 -39.45 -13.19 21.69
CA SER A 149 -40.09 -11.95 21.25
C SER A 149 -39.33 -11.28 20.09
N VAL A 150 -38.01 -11.17 20.19
CA VAL A 150 -37.15 -10.62 19.12
C VAL A 150 -37.25 -11.46 17.85
N ARG A 151 -37.31 -12.79 18.01
CA ARG A 151 -37.47 -13.73 16.90
C ARG A 151 -38.81 -13.54 16.21
N ASP A 152 -39.89 -13.46 16.97
CA ASP A 152 -41.25 -13.34 16.43
C ASP A 152 -41.44 -12.00 15.72
N SER A 153 -40.92 -10.90 16.28
CA SER A 153 -40.87 -9.60 15.60
C SER A 153 -40.11 -9.66 14.28
N LEU A 154 -38.93 -10.31 14.26
CA LEU A 154 -38.16 -10.50 13.02
C LEU A 154 -38.97 -11.29 11.98
N ILE A 155 -39.64 -12.38 12.38
CA ILE A 155 -40.45 -13.20 11.47
C ILE A 155 -41.57 -12.37 10.84
N VAL A 156 -42.28 -11.56 11.64
CA VAL A 156 -43.35 -10.69 11.13
C VAL A 156 -42.81 -9.71 10.08
N VAL A 157 -41.67 -9.08 10.35
CA VAL A 157 -41.01 -8.16 9.41
C VAL A 157 -40.60 -8.89 8.14
N LEU A 158 -39.95 -10.06 8.23
CA LEU A 158 -39.52 -10.84 7.08
C LEU A 158 -40.71 -11.32 6.24
N ARG A 159 -41.81 -11.75 6.85
CA ARG A 159 -43.05 -12.12 6.14
C ARG A 159 -43.58 -10.95 5.33
N LYS A 160 -43.64 -9.75 5.91
CA LYS A 160 -44.06 -8.53 5.20
C LYS A 160 -43.10 -8.20 4.04
N ALA A 161 -41.80 -8.30 4.26
CA ALA A 161 -40.78 -7.99 3.26
C ALA A 161 -40.81 -8.94 2.04
N MET A 162 -41.33 -10.16 2.17
CA MET A 162 -41.52 -11.09 1.03
C MET A 162 -42.53 -10.58 -0.01
N PHE A 163 -43.47 -9.72 0.41
CA PHE A 163 -44.50 -9.11 -0.44
C PHE A 163 -44.13 -7.67 -0.86
N ALA A 164 -42.97 -7.17 -0.47
CA ALA A 164 -42.53 -5.85 -0.86
C ALA A 164 -42.32 -5.76 -2.38
N SER A 165 -42.70 -4.64 -2.98
CA SER A 165 -42.47 -4.38 -4.41
C SER A 165 -40.97 -4.35 -4.74
N GLN A 166 -40.15 -3.84 -3.82
CA GLN A 166 -38.71 -3.72 -3.97
C GLN A 166 -38.03 -5.08 -4.01
N LEU A 167 -37.17 -5.26 -5.02
CA LEU A 167 -36.42 -6.51 -5.23
C LEU A 167 -35.45 -6.78 -4.08
N ASP A 168 -34.73 -5.76 -3.61
CA ASP A 168 -33.77 -5.91 -2.52
C ASP A 168 -34.44 -6.23 -1.18
N ALA A 169 -35.64 -5.70 -0.91
CA ALA A 169 -36.43 -6.06 0.27
C ALA A 169 -36.80 -7.56 0.26
N ARG A 170 -37.21 -8.09 -0.90
CA ARG A 170 -37.49 -9.54 -1.06
C ARG A 170 -36.24 -10.39 -0.94
N LYS A 171 -35.09 -9.92 -1.46
CA LYS A 171 -33.79 -10.59 -1.24
C LYS A 171 -33.42 -10.61 0.24
N SER A 172 -33.59 -9.50 0.94
CA SER A 172 -33.33 -9.40 2.38
C SER A 172 -34.22 -10.34 3.20
N ALA A 173 -35.50 -10.45 2.81
CA ALA A 173 -36.45 -11.38 3.42
C ALA A 173 -36.01 -12.85 3.27
N VAL A 174 -35.67 -13.27 2.04
CA VAL A 174 -35.21 -14.63 1.77
C VAL A 174 -33.90 -14.93 2.49
N ALA A 175 -32.96 -13.97 2.55
CA ALA A 175 -31.73 -14.13 3.32
C ALA A 175 -31.99 -14.36 4.82
N GLY A 176 -32.97 -13.64 5.39
CA GLY A 176 -33.42 -13.82 6.77
C GLY A 176 -34.05 -15.18 7.03
N PHE A 177 -35.01 -15.60 6.20
CA PHE A 177 -35.64 -16.92 6.34
C PHE A 177 -34.65 -18.07 6.18
N LEU A 178 -33.72 -17.98 5.22
CA LEU A 178 -32.65 -18.96 5.07
C LEU A 178 -31.73 -19.01 6.30
N LEU A 179 -31.43 -17.86 6.93
CA LEU A 179 -30.62 -17.84 8.15
C LEU A 179 -31.37 -18.49 9.34
N LEU A 180 -32.68 -18.26 9.46
CA LEU A 180 -33.51 -18.90 10.48
C LEU A 180 -33.50 -20.43 10.28
N LEU A 181 -33.81 -20.91 9.07
CA LEU A 181 -33.81 -22.36 8.77
C LEU A 181 -32.46 -23.05 9.01
N LYS A 182 -31.33 -22.34 8.82
CA LYS A 182 -29.98 -22.87 9.08
C LYS A 182 -29.70 -23.12 10.57
N ASN A 183 -30.39 -22.41 11.47
CA ASN A 183 -30.01 -22.31 12.87
C ASN A 183 -31.06 -22.85 13.85
N PHE A 184 -32.33 -22.88 13.46
CA PHE A 184 -33.40 -23.55 14.20
C PHE A 184 -33.54 -24.97 13.66
N LYS A 185 -32.90 -25.92 14.35
CA LYS A 185 -33.03 -27.33 14.00
C LYS A 185 -34.40 -27.83 14.45
N VAL A 186 -35.07 -28.54 13.56
CA VAL A 186 -36.14 -29.44 13.99
C VAL A 186 -35.43 -30.58 14.72
N LEU A 187 -35.66 -30.68 16.03
CA LEU A 187 -35.20 -31.84 16.80
C LEU A 187 -36.13 -32.97 16.44
N GLY A 188 -35.59 -34.10 15.97
CA GLY A 188 -36.37 -35.19 15.43
C GLY A 188 -37.45 -35.61 16.41
N SER A 189 -38.70 -35.38 16.04
CA SER A 189 -39.82 -36.12 16.61
C SER A 189 -39.54 -37.58 16.26
N LEU A 190 -39.36 -38.42 17.28
CA LEU A 190 -39.51 -39.86 17.08
C LEU A 190 -40.87 -40.07 16.41
N SER A 191 -40.91 -40.91 15.37
CA SER A 191 -42.10 -41.20 14.58
C SER A 191 -43.30 -41.47 15.50
N SER A 192 -44.16 -40.47 15.69
CA SER A 192 -45.45 -40.64 16.37
C SER A 192 -46.51 -40.55 15.30
N SER A 193 -47.05 -41.71 14.95
CA SER A 193 -48.11 -41.93 13.96
C SER A 193 -49.47 -41.32 14.33
N GLN A 194 -49.53 -40.27 15.17
CA GLN A 194 -50.75 -39.61 15.61
C GLN A 194 -50.54 -38.12 15.88
N CYS A 195 -50.49 -37.28 14.84
CA CYS A 195 -50.80 -35.86 15.01
C CYS A 195 -51.28 -35.24 13.69
N SER A 196 -52.56 -35.42 13.40
CA SER A 196 -53.26 -34.80 12.28
C SER A 196 -54.19 -33.70 12.80
N GLN A 197 -53.65 -32.63 13.43
CA GLN A 197 -54.34 -31.33 13.58
C GLN A 197 -53.32 -30.21 13.86
N PRO A 198 -53.43 -29.03 13.20
CA PRO A 198 -52.67 -27.84 13.57
C PRO A 198 -53.32 -27.20 14.82
N ILE A 199 -52.57 -27.07 15.92
CA ILE A 199 -53.08 -26.44 17.14
C ILE A 199 -52.59 -24.99 17.20
N GLY A 200 -53.52 -24.04 17.14
CA GLY A 200 -53.29 -22.64 17.54
C GLY A 200 -53.55 -22.49 19.04
N VAL A 201 -52.59 -21.99 19.81
CA VAL A 201 -52.80 -21.64 21.23
C VAL A 201 -52.11 -20.32 21.56
N SER A 202 -52.91 -19.32 21.91
CA SER A 202 -52.47 -17.97 22.27
C SER A 202 -52.04 -17.80 23.74
N GLN A 203 -52.10 -18.85 24.58
CA GLN A 203 -51.80 -18.74 26.01
C GLN A 203 -51.36 -20.08 26.62
N VAL A 204 -50.05 -20.32 26.82
CA VAL A 204 -49.48 -21.16 27.90
C VAL A 204 -48.01 -20.72 28.10
N HIS A 205 -47.69 -20.07 29.22
CA HIS A 205 -46.34 -19.51 29.45
C HIS A 205 -45.43 -20.38 30.34
N VAL A 206 -45.87 -21.49 30.93
CA VAL A 206 -45.00 -22.19 31.89
C VAL A 206 -45.18 -23.70 31.78
N ASP A 207 -44.04 -24.40 31.65
CA ASP A 207 -43.84 -25.86 31.70
C ASP A 207 -44.33 -26.73 30.53
N VAL A 208 -43.49 -26.88 29.49
CA VAL A 208 -42.98 -28.15 28.88
C VAL A 208 -42.07 -27.74 27.68
N HIS A 209 -40.83 -27.32 27.95
CA HIS A 209 -39.98 -26.65 26.94
C HIS A 209 -39.22 -27.57 25.95
N SER A 210 -39.28 -28.90 26.06
CA SER A 210 -38.51 -29.80 25.15
C SER A 210 -39.35 -30.41 24.02
N ARG A 211 -40.54 -30.95 24.31
CA ARG A 211 -41.42 -31.57 23.29
C ARG A 211 -42.22 -30.55 22.49
N TYR A 212 -42.74 -29.51 23.13
CA TYR A 212 -43.49 -28.44 22.43
C TYR A 212 -42.57 -27.63 21.52
N ASN A 213 -41.32 -27.44 21.91
CA ASN A 213 -40.35 -26.67 21.13
C ASN A 213 -39.92 -27.45 19.87
N SER A 214 -39.87 -28.79 19.87
CA SER A 214 -39.59 -29.59 18.67
C SER A 214 -40.72 -29.52 17.63
N VAL A 215 -41.97 -29.76 18.04
CA VAL A 215 -43.14 -29.71 17.14
C VAL A 215 -43.41 -28.29 16.67
N ALA A 216 -43.28 -27.29 17.55
CA ALA A 216 -43.40 -25.87 17.16
C ALA A 216 -42.28 -25.45 16.21
N ASN A 217 -41.05 -25.96 16.36
CA ASN A 217 -39.97 -25.68 15.42
C ASN A 217 -40.19 -26.39 14.07
N GLU A 218 -40.79 -27.58 14.05
CA GLU A 218 -41.16 -28.29 12.82
C GLU A 218 -42.22 -27.52 12.01
N THR A 219 -43.35 -27.18 12.64
CA THR A 219 -44.42 -26.40 12.01
C THR A 219 -43.92 -25.04 11.55
N PHE A 220 -43.12 -24.37 12.37
CA PHE A 220 -42.46 -23.12 12.04
C PHE A 220 -41.53 -23.23 10.81
N CYS A 221 -40.70 -24.27 10.73
CA CYS A 221 -39.82 -24.45 9.57
C CYS A 221 -40.63 -24.73 8.29
N LEU A 222 -41.73 -25.48 8.37
CA LEU A 222 -42.61 -25.75 7.24
C LEU A 222 -43.34 -24.48 6.77
N GLU A 223 -43.83 -23.64 7.69
CA GLU A 223 -44.42 -22.33 7.36
C GLU A 223 -43.43 -21.43 6.62
N ILE A 224 -42.15 -21.42 7.06
CA ILE A 224 -41.10 -20.68 6.34
C ILE A 224 -40.87 -21.29 4.97
N MET A 225 -40.83 -22.62 4.84
CA MET A 225 -40.64 -23.30 3.56
C MET A 225 -41.75 -22.96 2.55
N ASP A 226 -43.00 -22.90 2.99
CA ASP A 226 -44.12 -22.49 2.14
C ASP A 226 -44.07 -21.01 1.75
N SER A 227 -43.59 -20.15 2.66
CA SER A 227 -43.30 -18.76 2.33
C SER A 227 -42.20 -18.64 1.26
N LEU A 228 -41.11 -19.40 1.40
CA LEU A 228 -39.99 -19.44 0.45
C LEU A 228 -40.37 -20.04 -0.90
N ARG A 229 -41.31 -21.00 -0.94
CA ARG A 229 -41.82 -21.58 -2.19
C ARG A 229 -42.35 -20.50 -3.15
N ARG A 230 -42.95 -19.43 -2.64
CA ARG A 230 -43.46 -18.32 -3.47
C ARG A 230 -42.35 -17.53 -4.15
N CYS A 231 -41.13 -17.50 -3.59
CA CYS A 231 -39.98 -16.86 -4.21
C CYS A 231 -39.49 -17.56 -5.48
N LEU A 232 -39.89 -18.82 -5.69
CA LEU A 232 -39.59 -19.56 -6.91
C LEU A 232 -40.30 -19.01 -8.16
N GLY A 233 -41.40 -18.27 -7.98
CA GLY A 233 -42.07 -17.56 -9.07
C GLY A 233 -41.54 -16.14 -9.31
N GLN A 234 -40.54 -15.69 -8.55
CA GLN A 234 -40.03 -14.32 -8.60
C GLN A 234 -38.81 -14.17 -9.55
N GLN A 235 -38.23 -12.97 -9.56
CA GLN A 235 -37.07 -12.60 -10.36
C GLN A 235 -35.88 -13.56 -10.17
N ALA A 236 -35.05 -13.70 -11.22
CA ALA A 236 -33.97 -14.69 -11.28
C ALA A 236 -32.99 -14.59 -10.11
N ASP A 237 -32.64 -13.38 -9.67
CA ASP A 237 -31.71 -13.19 -8.56
C ASP A 237 -32.24 -13.74 -7.23
N VAL A 238 -33.54 -13.64 -6.98
CA VAL A 238 -34.19 -14.17 -5.76
C VAL A 238 -34.13 -15.70 -5.80
N ARG A 239 -34.41 -16.30 -6.97
CA ARG A 239 -34.31 -17.75 -7.20
C ARG A 239 -32.88 -18.26 -7.00
N LEU A 240 -31.89 -17.59 -7.57
CA LEU A 240 -30.48 -17.96 -7.43
C LEU A 240 -30.03 -17.97 -5.96
N MET A 241 -30.45 -16.95 -5.20
CA MET A 241 -30.15 -16.88 -3.78
C MET A 241 -30.86 -17.99 -2.99
N LEU A 242 -32.11 -18.32 -3.34
CA LEU A 242 -32.84 -19.41 -2.73
C LEU A 242 -32.18 -20.78 -3.00
N TYR A 243 -31.70 -21.03 -4.22
CA TYR A 243 -30.99 -22.28 -4.56
C TYR A 243 -29.69 -22.45 -3.79
N LYS A 244 -28.85 -21.40 -3.71
CA LYS A 244 -27.64 -21.42 -2.87
C LYS A 244 -27.99 -21.64 -1.41
N GLY A 245 -29.06 -21.00 -0.94
CA GLY A 245 -29.56 -21.10 0.42
C GLY A 245 -30.04 -22.49 0.80
N PHE A 246 -30.83 -23.15 -0.05
CA PHE A 246 -31.37 -24.48 0.19
C PHE A 246 -30.28 -25.53 0.39
N TYR A 247 -29.19 -25.46 -0.37
CA TYR A 247 -28.04 -26.33 -0.16
C TYR A 247 -27.45 -26.19 1.25
N ASP A 248 -27.23 -24.95 1.71
CA ASP A 248 -26.70 -24.70 3.04
C ASP A 248 -27.66 -25.10 4.17
N VAL A 249 -28.97 -24.91 3.97
CA VAL A 249 -30.02 -25.36 4.92
C VAL A 249 -30.02 -26.87 5.00
N LEU A 250 -30.01 -27.58 3.87
CA LEU A 250 -29.99 -29.03 3.79
C LEU A 250 -28.81 -29.65 4.55
N ARG A 251 -27.61 -29.06 4.40
CA ARG A 251 -26.40 -29.50 5.12
C ARG A 251 -26.48 -29.35 6.64
N ARG A 252 -27.28 -28.40 7.14
CA ARG A 252 -27.40 -28.11 8.59
C ARG A 252 -28.65 -28.68 9.24
N ASN A 253 -29.73 -28.84 8.48
CA ASN A 253 -31.04 -29.29 8.93
C ASN A 253 -31.59 -30.34 7.95
N SER A 254 -31.09 -31.57 8.09
CA SER A 254 -31.40 -32.70 7.19
C SER A 254 -32.88 -33.10 7.20
N GLN A 255 -33.63 -32.73 8.23
CA GLN A 255 -35.06 -33.04 8.32
C GLN A 255 -35.90 -32.24 7.31
N LEU A 256 -35.38 -31.11 6.83
CA LEU A 256 -36.02 -30.34 5.76
C LEU A 256 -35.72 -30.89 4.36
N ALA A 257 -34.99 -32.00 4.25
CA ALA A 257 -34.61 -32.59 2.96
C ALA A 257 -35.81 -32.86 2.07
N ASN A 258 -36.83 -33.53 2.58
CA ASN A 258 -38.01 -33.87 1.81
C ASN A 258 -38.74 -32.61 1.31
N SER A 259 -38.93 -31.61 2.17
CA SER A 259 -39.60 -30.35 1.81
C SER A 259 -38.80 -29.54 0.79
N ILE A 260 -37.46 -29.46 0.93
CA ILE A 260 -36.57 -28.78 0.00
C ILE A 260 -36.54 -29.51 -1.35
N MET A 261 -36.35 -30.84 -1.35
CA MET A 261 -36.30 -31.64 -2.57
C MET A 261 -37.63 -31.60 -3.32
N HIS A 262 -38.76 -31.68 -2.63
CA HIS A 262 -40.08 -31.51 -3.24
C HIS A 262 -40.26 -30.12 -3.86
N THR A 263 -39.74 -29.07 -3.20
CA THR A 263 -39.78 -27.69 -3.70
C THR A 263 -38.90 -27.52 -4.94
N LEU A 264 -37.71 -28.12 -4.98
CA LEU A 264 -36.83 -28.14 -6.14
C LEU A 264 -37.38 -29.00 -7.29
N LEU A 265 -37.98 -30.15 -7.01
CA LEU A 265 -38.56 -31.04 -8.02
C LEU A 265 -39.77 -30.39 -8.72
N SER A 266 -40.53 -29.55 -8.00
CA SER A 266 -41.62 -28.76 -8.58
C SER A 266 -41.14 -27.71 -9.60
N GLN A 267 -39.85 -27.35 -9.62
CA GLN A 267 -39.21 -26.56 -10.68
C GLN A 267 -38.91 -27.45 -11.92
N ARG A 268 -39.95 -27.85 -12.66
CA ARG A 268 -39.85 -28.64 -13.91
C ARG A 268 -39.03 -27.98 -15.03
N VAL A 269 -38.52 -26.76 -14.82
CA VAL A 269 -37.76 -25.94 -15.78
C VAL A 269 -36.37 -26.50 -16.08
N LEU A 270 -35.68 -27.12 -15.10
CA LEU A 270 -34.36 -27.74 -15.31
C LEU A 270 -34.46 -29.04 -16.10
N LEU A 271 -35.49 -29.85 -15.81
CA LEU A 271 -35.81 -31.06 -16.55
C LEU A 271 -36.20 -30.72 -18.00
N TRP A 272 -37.07 -29.72 -18.20
CA TRP A 272 -37.46 -29.23 -19.53
C TRP A 272 -36.27 -28.69 -20.33
N ARG A 273 -35.37 -27.91 -19.70
CA ARG A 273 -34.21 -27.33 -20.37
C ARG A 273 -33.15 -28.38 -20.74
N TYR A 274 -33.00 -29.44 -19.95
CA TYR A 274 -32.10 -30.56 -20.24
C TYR A 274 -32.66 -31.52 -21.30
N THR A 275 -33.99 -31.66 -21.40
CA THR A 275 -34.64 -32.52 -22.39
C THR A 275 -34.91 -31.85 -23.74
N SER A 276 -34.84 -30.52 -23.83
CA SER A 276 -35.26 -29.75 -25.02
C SER A 276 -34.14 -28.96 -25.73
N ILE A 277 -32.91 -28.95 -25.22
CA ILE A 277 -31.75 -28.31 -25.86
C ILE A 277 -30.71 -29.41 -26.17
N PRO A 278 -30.38 -29.70 -27.44
CA PRO A 278 -29.33 -30.65 -27.79
C PRO A 278 -27.95 -30.19 -27.28
N THR A 279 -27.16 -31.12 -26.77
CA THR A 279 -25.79 -30.94 -26.24
C THR A 279 -24.74 -30.48 -27.28
N SER A 280 -25.12 -30.26 -28.54
CA SER A 280 -24.20 -30.02 -29.66
C SER A 280 -23.79 -28.54 -29.87
N VAL A 281 -23.96 -27.66 -28.88
CA VAL A 281 -23.66 -26.21 -29.03
C VAL A 281 -22.47 -25.75 -28.17
N GLU A 282 -21.88 -26.60 -27.33
CA GLU A 282 -20.83 -26.16 -26.39
C GLU A 282 -19.38 -26.36 -26.88
N ASP A 283 -19.13 -27.08 -27.97
CA ASP A 283 -17.77 -27.28 -28.49
C ASP A 283 -17.52 -26.50 -29.79
N LEU A 284 -17.24 -25.20 -29.64
CA LEU A 284 -16.44 -24.46 -30.62
C LEU A 284 -15.14 -24.03 -29.96
N GLY A 285 -14.13 -24.85 -30.24
CA GLY A 285 -12.81 -24.74 -29.67
C GLY A 285 -12.08 -23.44 -29.99
N LYS A 286 -11.14 -23.12 -29.10
CA LYS A 286 -9.91 -22.41 -29.45
C LYS A 286 -8.75 -23.13 -28.78
N LYS A 287 -7.92 -23.80 -29.59
CA LYS A 287 -6.53 -24.08 -29.24
C LYS A 287 -5.80 -22.73 -29.16
N GLU A 288 -5.89 -22.07 -28.00
CA GLU A 288 -4.95 -21.02 -27.67
C GLU A 288 -3.60 -21.68 -27.35
N LYS A 289 -2.50 -21.08 -27.82
CA LYS A 289 -1.14 -21.41 -27.37
C LYS A 289 -1.07 -21.14 -25.86
N GLY A 290 -1.51 -22.12 -25.07
CA GLY A 290 -1.65 -22.01 -23.63
C GLY A 290 -0.31 -21.99 -22.92
N LYS A 291 -0.24 -21.28 -21.80
CA LYS A 291 0.84 -21.43 -20.82
C LYS A 291 1.00 -22.92 -20.47
N SER A 292 2.23 -23.38 -20.23
CA SER A 292 2.44 -24.75 -19.74
C SER A 292 1.66 -24.98 -18.45
N ILE A 293 1.21 -26.22 -18.23
CA ILE A 293 0.48 -26.59 -17.01
C ILE A 293 1.31 -26.22 -15.77
N SER A 294 2.62 -26.46 -15.81
CA SER A 294 3.55 -26.08 -14.74
C SER A 294 3.53 -24.58 -14.42
N LEU A 295 3.52 -23.72 -15.45
CA LEU A 295 3.45 -22.27 -15.25
C LEU A 295 2.10 -21.85 -14.66
N LEU A 296 0.99 -22.46 -15.10
CA LEU A 296 -0.34 -22.23 -14.52
C LEU A 296 -0.41 -22.69 -13.05
N CYS A 297 0.19 -23.83 -12.73
CA CYS A 297 0.30 -24.33 -11.37
C CYS A 297 1.08 -23.36 -10.49
N LEU A 298 2.20 -22.82 -10.97
CA LEU A 298 3.00 -21.84 -10.23
C LEU A 298 2.24 -20.51 -10.03
N GLU A 299 1.51 -20.03 -11.04
CA GLU A 299 0.63 -18.86 -10.91
C GLU A 299 -0.49 -19.11 -9.89
N GLY A 300 -1.10 -20.30 -9.90
CA GLY A 300 -2.10 -20.70 -8.92
C GLY A 300 -1.53 -20.74 -7.51
N LEU A 301 -0.36 -21.36 -7.34
CA LEU A 301 0.35 -21.48 -6.07
C LEU A 301 0.71 -20.10 -5.50
N GLN A 302 1.21 -19.19 -6.33
CA GLN A 302 1.54 -17.81 -5.94
C GLN A 302 0.31 -17.07 -5.41
N LYS A 303 -0.86 -17.25 -6.05
CA LYS A 303 -2.13 -16.67 -5.60
C LYS A 303 -2.61 -17.28 -4.30
N ILE A 304 -2.45 -18.59 -4.12
CA ILE A 304 -2.81 -19.30 -2.88
C ILE A 304 -1.98 -18.78 -1.71
N PHE A 305 -0.64 -18.72 -1.83
CA PHE A 305 0.22 -18.16 -0.78
C PHE A 305 -0.16 -16.72 -0.43
N SER A 306 -0.41 -15.89 -1.44
CA SER A 306 -0.84 -14.50 -1.23
C SER A 306 -2.18 -14.41 -0.51
N ALA A 307 -3.16 -15.25 -0.87
CA ALA A 307 -4.48 -15.27 -0.25
C ALA A 307 -4.41 -15.79 1.20
N VAL A 308 -3.65 -16.83 1.47
CA VAL A 308 -3.45 -17.35 2.84
C VAL A 308 -2.80 -16.29 3.72
N GLN A 309 -1.79 -15.59 3.22
CA GLN A 309 -1.10 -14.51 3.94
C GLN A 309 -1.94 -13.24 4.12
N GLN A 310 -2.98 -13.00 3.32
CA GLN A 310 -3.80 -11.79 3.49
C GLN A 310 -5.09 -12.06 4.27
N PHE A 311 -5.70 -13.23 4.09
CA PHE A 311 -7.02 -13.55 4.64
C PHE A 311 -6.98 -14.58 5.77
N TYR A 312 -5.97 -15.46 5.79
CA TYR A 312 -5.91 -16.60 6.70
C TYR A 312 -4.62 -16.61 7.54
N GLN A 313 -4.05 -15.44 7.84
CA GLN A 313 -2.84 -15.29 8.67
C GLN A 313 -2.83 -16.16 9.94
N PRO A 314 -3.91 -16.22 10.76
CA PRO A 314 -3.93 -17.07 11.95
C PRO A 314 -3.83 -18.58 11.64
N LYS A 315 -4.17 -19.00 10.43
CA LYS A 315 -4.16 -20.41 9.99
C LYS A 315 -2.92 -20.76 9.16
N ILE A 316 -1.92 -19.87 9.08
CA ILE A 316 -0.74 -20.10 8.25
C ILE A 316 0.07 -21.33 8.70
N HIS A 317 0.15 -21.57 10.01
CA HIS A 317 0.76 -22.77 10.56
C HIS A 317 0.11 -24.06 10.05
N HIS A 318 -1.23 -24.10 10.04
CA HIS A 318 -1.99 -25.25 9.54
C HIS A 318 -1.82 -25.44 8.03
N PHE A 319 -1.78 -24.33 7.29
CA PHE A 319 -1.57 -24.37 5.85
C PHE A 319 -0.18 -24.92 5.48
N LEU A 320 0.88 -24.43 6.12
CA LEU A 320 2.24 -24.95 5.90
C LEU A 320 2.34 -26.42 6.30
N ARG A 321 1.71 -26.82 7.42
CA ARG A 321 1.64 -28.23 7.83
C ARG A 321 0.96 -29.12 6.78
N ALA A 322 -0.06 -28.63 6.10
CA ALA A 322 -0.76 -29.39 5.05
C ALA A 322 0.05 -29.53 3.75
N LEU A 323 1.11 -28.73 3.57
CA LEU A 323 2.02 -28.81 2.41
C LEU A 323 3.20 -29.76 2.65
N ASP A 324 3.52 -30.03 3.91
CA ASP A 324 4.56 -31.00 4.28
C ASP A 324 4.00 -32.42 4.03
N VAL A 325 4.78 -33.28 3.35
CA VAL A 325 4.44 -34.70 3.22
C VAL A 325 4.42 -35.30 4.63
N PRO A 326 3.44 -36.14 5.00
CA PRO A 326 3.47 -36.86 6.27
C PRO A 326 4.52 -37.98 6.20
N ASP A 327 5.79 -37.60 6.11
CA ASP A 327 6.89 -38.55 6.21
C ASP A 327 7.17 -38.76 7.70
N ASN A 328 6.79 -39.96 8.17
CA ASN A 328 6.86 -40.50 9.53
C ASN A 328 5.92 -39.90 10.57
N GLU A 329 4.99 -40.73 11.04
CA GLU A 329 4.18 -40.56 12.26
C GLU A 329 5.01 -40.51 13.58
N GLY A 330 6.26 -40.05 13.53
CA GLY A 330 7.22 -40.17 14.64
C GLY A 330 7.92 -38.88 15.08
N GLU A 331 7.85 -37.79 14.31
CA GLU A 331 8.49 -36.52 14.70
C GLU A 331 7.47 -35.38 14.71
N GLU A 332 6.65 -35.32 15.76
CA GLU A 332 5.96 -34.08 16.15
C GLU A 332 6.98 -33.06 16.68
N VAL A 333 7.91 -32.62 15.83
CA VAL A 333 8.58 -31.36 16.09
C VAL A 333 7.52 -30.29 15.80
N GLU A 334 7.08 -29.58 16.83
CA GLU A 334 6.46 -28.25 16.71
C GLU A 334 7.46 -27.29 16.03
N GLY A 335 7.76 -27.54 14.76
CA GLY A 335 8.62 -26.70 13.96
C GLY A 335 7.94 -25.35 13.86
N SER A 336 8.64 -24.30 14.32
CA SER A 336 8.14 -22.94 14.25
C SER A 336 7.72 -22.60 12.82
N VAL A 337 6.79 -21.65 12.66
CA VAL A 337 6.32 -21.19 11.34
C VAL A 337 7.50 -20.84 10.43
N SER A 338 8.57 -20.27 10.99
CA SER A 338 9.80 -19.95 10.26
C SER A 338 10.58 -21.18 9.79
N HIS A 339 10.61 -22.29 10.53
CA HIS A 339 11.24 -23.54 10.08
C HIS A 339 10.52 -24.12 8.86
N ARG A 340 9.18 -24.21 8.92
CA ARG A 340 8.37 -24.72 7.79
C ARG A 340 8.45 -23.80 6.58
N ALA A 341 8.38 -22.48 6.80
CA ALA A 341 8.59 -21.51 5.72
C ALA A 341 9.97 -21.65 5.08
N ALA A 342 11.03 -21.83 5.87
CA ALA A 342 12.39 -22.03 5.36
C ALA A 342 12.53 -23.33 4.54
N PHE A 343 11.86 -24.41 4.93
CA PHE A 343 11.83 -25.64 4.14
C PHE A 343 11.22 -25.42 2.76
N GLN A 344 10.06 -24.77 2.70
CA GLN A 344 9.40 -24.44 1.44
C GLN A 344 10.25 -23.47 0.60
N ILE A 345 10.88 -22.48 1.23
CA ILE A 345 11.81 -21.55 0.56
C ILE A 345 12.94 -22.31 -0.13
N ARG A 346 13.58 -23.28 0.53
CA ARG A 346 14.68 -24.06 -0.06
C ARG A 346 14.27 -24.79 -1.34
N GLN A 347 13.03 -25.27 -1.43
CA GLN A 347 12.51 -25.91 -2.64
C GLN A 347 12.42 -24.92 -3.80
N PHE A 348 11.81 -23.74 -3.58
CA PHE A 348 11.70 -22.71 -4.61
C PHE A 348 13.06 -22.06 -4.97
N GLN A 349 13.97 -21.94 -4.01
CA GLN A 349 15.35 -21.51 -4.26
C GLN A 349 16.07 -22.48 -5.20
N ARG A 350 15.92 -23.79 -4.97
CA ARG A 350 16.52 -24.82 -5.84
C ARG A 350 15.92 -24.77 -7.24
N SER A 351 14.60 -24.64 -7.38
CA SER A 351 13.96 -24.49 -8.68
C SER A 351 14.43 -23.24 -9.42
N LEU A 352 14.58 -22.11 -8.73
CA LEU A 352 15.10 -20.89 -9.34
C LEU A 352 16.57 -21.06 -9.76
N LEU A 353 17.40 -21.68 -8.92
CA LEU A 353 18.80 -21.92 -9.24
C LEU A 353 18.95 -22.82 -10.48
N ASN A 354 18.13 -23.89 -10.57
CA ASN A 354 18.12 -24.77 -11.73
C ASN A 354 17.77 -24.00 -13.02
N LEU A 355 16.77 -23.11 -12.95
CA LEU A 355 16.35 -22.26 -14.08
C LEU A 355 17.39 -21.21 -14.45
N LEU A 356 18.18 -20.72 -13.49
CA LEU A 356 19.29 -19.79 -13.77
C LEU A 356 20.54 -20.50 -14.31
N SER A 357 20.71 -21.78 -14.00
CA SER A 357 21.84 -22.60 -14.48
C SER A 357 21.61 -23.23 -15.86
N SER A 358 20.38 -23.20 -16.40
CA SER A 358 20.08 -23.71 -17.74
C SER A 358 20.62 -22.78 -18.83
N GLN A 359 20.79 -23.31 -20.05
CA GLN A 359 21.25 -22.53 -21.21
C GLN A 359 20.31 -21.34 -21.49
N GLU A 360 20.85 -20.21 -21.97
CA GLU A 360 20.13 -18.93 -22.10
C GLU A 360 18.86 -19.01 -22.96
N GLU A 361 18.79 -19.94 -23.93
CA GLU A 361 17.62 -20.11 -24.81
C GLU A 361 16.39 -20.69 -24.09
N ASP A 362 16.58 -21.38 -22.96
CA ASP A 362 15.50 -22.00 -22.17
C ASP A 362 15.00 -21.11 -21.01
N PHE A 363 15.55 -19.91 -20.84
CA PHE A 363 15.19 -19.04 -19.71
C PHE A 363 13.78 -18.46 -19.82
N ASN A 364 12.90 -18.85 -18.90
CA ASN A 364 11.55 -18.31 -18.81
C ASN A 364 11.47 -17.19 -17.76
N SER A 365 11.52 -15.93 -18.21
CA SER A 365 11.49 -14.77 -17.31
C SER A 365 10.22 -14.65 -16.47
N LYS A 366 9.07 -15.12 -16.98
CA LYS A 366 7.80 -15.14 -16.24
C LYS A 366 7.84 -16.14 -15.10
N GLU A 367 8.39 -17.33 -15.35
CA GLU A 367 8.57 -18.36 -14.32
C GLU A 367 9.53 -17.90 -13.23
N ALA A 368 10.67 -17.33 -13.63
CA ALA A 368 11.64 -16.76 -12.70
C ALA A 368 11.03 -15.66 -11.81
N LEU A 369 10.24 -14.75 -12.40
CA LEU A 369 9.56 -13.68 -11.65
C LEU A 369 8.51 -14.23 -10.67
N LEU A 370 7.75 -15.25 -11.07
CA LEU A 370 6.78 -15.91 -10.19
C LEU A 370 7.47 -16.62 -9.02
N LEU A 371 8.58 -17.32 -9.26
CA LEU A 371 9.39 -17.95 -8.22
C LEU A 371 9.93 -16.91 -7.22
N VAL A 372 10.48 -15.80 -7.71
CA VAL A 372 10.92 -14.68 -6.85
C VAL A 372 9.77 -14.10 -6.03
N THR A 373 8.57 -14.01 -6.62
CA THR A 373 7.37 -13.53 -5.91
C THR A 373 6.93 -14.51 -4.81
N VAL A 374 6.97 -15.82 -5.07
CA VAL A 374 6.70 -16.85 -4.06
C VAL A 374 7.72 -16.77 -2.92
N LEU A 375 9.01 -16.65 -3.25
CA LEU A 375 10.09 -16.48 -2.27
C LEU A 375 9.91 -15.21 -1.42
N SER A 376 9.53 -14.09 -2.04
CA SER A 376 9.20 -12.84 -1.35
C SER A 376 8.00 -12.98 -0.41
N ASN A 377 6.96 -13.70 -0.83
CA ASN A 377 5.83 -13.99 0.04
C ASN A 377 6.26 -14.84 1.24
N LEU A 378 6.94 -15.96 1.00
CA LEU A 378 7.37 -16.89 2.05
C LEU A 378 8.38 -16.26 3.02
N SER A 379 9.28 -15.39 2.55
CA SER A 379 10.28 -14.77 3.39
C SER A 379 9.69 -13.83 4.45
N ARG A 380 8.48 -13.28 4.22
CA ARG A 380 7.73 -12.51 5.24
C ARG A 380 7.29 -13.34 6.45
N LEU A 381 7.36 -14.68 6.37
CA LEU A 381 7.06 -15.60 7.46
C LEU A 381 8.29 -15.97 8.29
N LEU A 382 9.47 -15.57 7.84
CA LEU A 382 10.71 -15.76 8.58
C LEU A 382 10.85 -14.67 9.63
N GLU A 383 11.22 -15.07 10.84
CA GLU A 383 11.53 -14.12 11.89
C GLU A 383 12.87 -13.41 11.58
N PRO A 384 12.97 -12.08 11.64
CA PRO A 384 14.20 -11.35 11.26
C PRO A 384 15.45 -11.73 12.07
N SER A 385 15.26 -12.19 13.32
CA SER A 385 16.32 -12.67 14.22
C SER A 385 16.77 -14.11 13.94
N SER A 386 16.05 -14.85 13.09
CA SER A 386 16.27 -16.28 12.88
C SER A 386 17.47 -16.59 11.97
N PRO A 387 18.18 -17.71 12.17
CA PRO A 387 19.26 -18.13 11.27
C PRO A 387 18.74 -18.43 9.85
N GLN A 388 17.48 -18.87 9.72
CA GLN A 388 16.83 -19.10 8.43
C GLN A 388 16.67 -17.81 7.62
N PHE A 389 16.41 -16.69 8.29
CA PHE A 389 16.35 -15.38 7.65
C PHE A 389 17.72 -14.96 7.09
N VAL A 390 18.78 -15.15 7.87
CA VAL A 390 20.17 -14.89 7.42
C VAL A 390 20.54 -15.79 6.24
N GLN A 391 20.14 -17.07 6.26
CA GLN A 391 20.32 -17.97 5.12
C GLN A 391 19.62 -17.44 3.86
N MET A 392 18.36 -17.01 3.96
CA MET A 392 17.61 -16.44 2.85
C MET A 392 18.29 -15.19 2.28
N LEU A 393 18.69 -14.25 3.15
CA LEU A 393 19.38 -13.03 2.75
C LEU A 393 20.74 -13.30 2.08
N SER A 394 21.56 -14.17 2.68
CA SER A 394 22.88 -14.52 2.13
C SER A 394 22.75 -15.20 0.77
N TRP A 395 21.77 -16.09 0.60
CA TRP A 395 21.46 -16.71 -0.67
C TRP A 395 20.99 -15.68 -1.71
N THR A 396 20.05 -14.78 -1.37
CA THR A 396 19.60 -13.75 -2.32
C THR A 396 20.74 -12.83 -2.72
N SER A 397 21.62 -12.45 -1.78
CA SER A 397 22.81 -11.66 -2.10
C SER A 397 23.74 -12.41 -3.05
N LYS A 398 23.97 -13.72 -2.85
CA LYS A 398 24.77 -14.56 -3.76
C LYS A 398 24.18 -14.58 -5.18
N ILE A 399 22.88 -14.79 -5.32
CA ILE A 399 22.21 -14.78 -6.63
C ILE A 399 22.39 -13.42 -7.33
N CYS A 400 22.24 -12.29 -6.63
CA CYS A 400 22.47 -10.97 -7.24
C CYS A 400 23.94 -10.74 -7.67
N LYS A 401 24.91 -11.39 -7.00
CA LYS A 401 26.34 -11.27 -7.30
C LYS A 401 26.78 -12.11 -8.49
N GLU A 402 26.17 -13.28 -8.67
CA GLU A 402 26.62 -14.28 -9.65
C GLU A 402 25.82 -14.27 -10.97
N ASN A 403 24.60 -13.72 -10.99
CA ASN A 403 23.73 -13.79 -12.17
C ASN A 403 23.74 -12.49 -12.98
N ASN A 404 23.89 -12.60 -14.30
CA ASN A 404 24.00 -11.47 -15.25
C ASN A 404 22.82 -11.32 -16.22
N GLN A 405 21.67 -11.94 -15.92
CA GLN A 405 20.48 -11.95 -16.80
C GLN A 405 20.00 -10.55 -17.18
N GLU A 406 19.68 -10.34 -18.47
CA GLU A 406 19.32 -9.03 -19.03
C GLU A 406 17.83 -8.66 -18.89
N ASP A 407 16.99 -9.52 -18.30
CA ASP A 407 15.56 -9.24 -18.14
C ASP A 407 15.30 -8.24 -16.98
N ALA A 408 14.80 -7.06 -17.36
CA ALA A 408 14.49 -5.96 -16.43
C ALA A 408 13.45 -6.33 -15.36
N SER A 409 12.45 -7.15 -15.70
CA SER A 409 11.37 -7.51 -14.78
C SER A 409 11.85 -8.47 -13.70
N PHE A 410 12.67 -9.45 -14.09
CA PHE A 410 13.34 -10.37 -13.18
C PHE A 410 14.34 -9.65 -12.27
N CYS A 411 15.21 -8.81 -12.84
CA CYS A 411 16.16 -7.99 -12.07
C CYS A 411 15.43 -7.14 -11.02
N LYS A 412 14.33 -6.48 -11.41
CA LYS A 412 13.47 -5.73 -10.50
C LYS A 412 12.90 -6.59 -9.39
N GLY A 413 12.39 -7.78 -9.71
CA GLY A 413 11.86 -8.71 -8.72
C GLY A 413 12.91 -9.12 -7.69
N LEU A 414 14.11 -9.50 -8.17
CA LEU A 414 15.19 -10.01 -7.33
C LEU A 414 15.79 -8.91 -6.44
N LEU A 415 16.04 -7.71 -6.97
CA LEU A 415 16.53 -6.58 -6.16
C LEU A 415 15.50 -6.14 -5.12
N ASN A 416 14.20 -6.16 -5.44
CA ASN A 416 13.16 -5.87 -4.44
C ASN A 416 13.13 -6.91 -3.32
N LEU A 417 13.35 -8.20 -3.65
CA LEU A 417 13.52 -9.25 -2.64
C LEU A 417 14.75 -8.99 -1.76
N LEU A 418 15.89 -8.66 -2.38
CA LEU A 418 17.12 -8.32 -1.66
C LEU A 418 16.91 -7.15 -0.70
N PHE A 419 16.35 -6.02 -1.18
CA PHE A 419 16.10 -4.85 -0.33
C PHE A 419 15.10 -5.13 0.78
N SER A 420 14.02 -5.89 0.50
CA SER A 420 13.01 -6.25 1.50
C SER A 420 13.59 -7.06 2.66
N LEU A 421 14.56 -7.94 2.38
CA LEU A 421 15.28 -8.69 3.39
C LEU A 421 16.35 -7.85 4.08
N HIS A 422 17.13 -7.10 3.30
CA HIS A 422 18.28 -6.36 3.81
C HIS A 422 17.86 -5.28 4.82
N VAL A 423 16.79 -4.51 4.53
CA VAL A 423 16.28 -3.44 5.41
C VAL A 423 15.90 -3.95 6.80
N LEU A 424 15.42 -5.20 6.93
CA LEU A 424 15.10 -5.81 8.22
C LEU A 424 16.34 -6.29 8.98
N TYR A 425 17.47 -6.46 8.29
CA TYR A 425 18.74 -6.88 8.88
C TYR A 425 19.62 -5.69 9.26
N LYS A 426 19.88 -4.78 8.31
CA LYS A 426 20.75 -3.60 8.44
C LYS A 426 20.32 -2.49 7.47
N SER A 427 20.78 -1.27 7.71
CA SER A 427 20.56 -0.17 6.75
C SER A 427 21.14 -0.53 5.37
N PRO A 428 20.39 -0.31 4.27
CA PRO A 428 20.84 -0.60 2.92
C PRO A 428 21.84 0.42 2.37
N ALA A 429 22.25 1.46 3.13
CA ALA A 429 23.10 2.54 2.62
C ALA A 429 24.41 2.05 1.96
N ILE A 430 25.06 1.01 2.54
CA ILE A 430 26.28 0.42 1.96
C ILE A 430 25.96 -0.31 0.66
N LEU A 431 24.89 -1.12 0.65
CA LEU A 431 24.43 -1.83 -0.55
C LEU A 431 24.07 -0.84 -1.68
N LEU A 432 23.47 0.30 -1.35
CA LEU A 432 23.15 1.35 -2.32
C LEU A 432 24.43 1.94 -2.92
N ARG A 433 25.43 2.26 -2.08
CA ARG A 433 26.74 2.74 -2.54
C ARG A 433 27.40 1.74 -3.50
N ASP A 434 27.45 0.46 -3.13
CA ASP A 434 28.08 -0.57 -3.97
C ASP A 434 27.34 -0.68 -5.33
N LEU A 435 26.01 -0.71 -5.32
CA LEU A 435 25.21 -0.71 -6.57
C LEU A 435 25.36 0.57 -7.39
N SER A 436 25.59 1.73 -6.77
CA SER A 436 25.86 2.96 -7.52
C SER A 436 27.21 2.96 -8.21
N GLN A 437 28.22 2.29 -7.64
CA GLN A 437 29.52 2.11 -8.27
C GLN A 437 29.41 1.20 -9.50
N ASP A 438 28.64 0.11 -9.40
CA ASP A 438 28.36 -0.76 -10.55
C ASP A 438 27.60 0.00 -11.65
N ILE A 439 26.58 0.80 -11.28
CA ILE A 439 25.85 1.65 -12.25
C ILE A 439 26.79 2.63 -12.93
N HIS A 440 27.67 3.28 -12.16
CA HIS A 440 28.64 4.24 -12.68
C HIS A 440 29.64 3.56 -13.62
N GLY A 441 30.23 2.43 -13.22
CA GLY A 441 31.18 1.67 -14.03
C GLY A 441 30.58 1.13 -15.33
N HIS A 442 29.30 0.75 -15.35
CA HIS A 442 28.65 0.28 -16.56
C HIS A 442 28.18 1.41 -17.49
N LEU A 443 27.65 2.51 -16.95
CA LEU A 443 27.11 3.61 -17.77
C LEU A 443 28.16 4.67 -18.16
N GLY A 444 29.32 4.68 -17.51
CA GLY A 444 30.42 5.62 -17.73
C GLY A 444 30.22 6.98 -17.06
N ASP A 445 31.28 7.79 -17.07
CA ASP A 445 31.28 9.16 -16.52
C ASP A 445 30.71 10.17 -17.53
N ILE A 446 30.27 11.31 -17.03
CA ILE A 446 29.89 12.51 -17.79
C ILE A 446 31.08 13.08 -18.55
N ASP A 447 32.26 13.03 -17.94
CA ASP A 447 33.51 13.40 -18.59
C ASP A 447 34.01 12.23 -19.45
N GLN A 448 34.10 12.45 -20.75
CA GLN A 448 34.47 11.40 -21.72
C GLN A 448 35.93 10.98 -21.58
N ASP A 449 36.75 11.81 -20.93
CA ASP A 449 38.18 11.58 -20.73
C ASP A 449 38.48 10.77 -19.45
N VAL A 450 37.45 10.46 -18.65
CA VAL A 450 37.58 9.68 -17.41
C VAL A 450 37.27 8.21 -17.67
N GLU A 451 38.30 7.36 -17.59
CA GLU A 451 38.11 5.91 -17.57
C GLU A 451 37.62 5.46 -16.19
N VAL A 452 36.37 4.99 -16.14
CA VAL A 452 35.77 4.47 -14.90
C VAL A 452 36.13 2.99 -14.75
N GLU A 453 36.70 2.62 -13.59
CA GLU A 453 36.93 1.23 -13.24
C GLU A 453 35.58 0.49 -13.13
N LYS A 454 35.45 -0.62 -13.88
CA LYS A 454 34.30 -1.52 -13.73
C LYS A 454 34.44 -2.27 -12.43
N THR A 455 33.68 -1.83 -11.44
CA THR A 455 33.49 -2.59 -10.21
C THR A 455 32.33 -3.55 -10.44
N ASP A 456 32.60 -4.86 -10.34
CA ASP A 456 31.59 -5.90 -10.54
C ASP A 456 31.09 -6.42 -9.18
N HIS A 457 30.56 -5.52 -8.32
CA HIS A 457 30.04 -5.97 -7.02
C HIS A 457 28.82 -6.89 -7.20
N PHE A 458 27.95 -6.56 -8.16
CA PHE A 458 26.76 -7.33 -8.52
C PHE A 458 26.65 -7.55 -10.03
N ALA A 459 26.87 -8.78 -10.49
CA ALA A 459 26.76 -9.14 -11.91
C ALA A 459 25.37 -8.85 -12.53
N ILE A 460 24.33 -8.70 -11.70
CA ILE A 460 22.97 -8.40 -12.18
C ILE A 460 22.84 -6.99 -12.75
N VAL A 461 23.78 -6.10 -12.42
CA VAL A 461 23.89 -4.78 -13.01
C VAL A 461 24.65 -4.93 -14.32
N ASN A 462 23.98 -4.64 -15.44
CA ASN A 462 24.57 -4.63 -16.77
C ASN A 462 24.03 -3.44 -17.56
N LEU A 463 24.54 -3.19 -18.77
CA LEU A 463 24.12 -2.05 -19.59
C LEU A 463 22.60 -1.98 -19.83
N ARG A 464 21.91 -3.13 -19.89
CA ARG A 464 20.46 -3.21 -20.13
C ARG A 464 19.62 -3.05 -18.86
N THR A 465 20.13 -3.47 -17.71
CA THR A 465 19.40 -3.40 -16.42
C THR A 465 19.74 -2.12 -15.63
N ALA A 466 20.97 -1.63 -15.70
CA ALA A 466 21.51 -0.54 -14.89
C ALA A 466 20.66 0.73 -14.96
N ALA A 467 20.51 1.30 -16.15
CA ALA A 467 19.79 2.56 -16.32
C ALA A 467 18.26 2.45 -16.12
N PRO A 468 17.52 1.56 -16.80
CA PRO A 468 16.05 1.58 -16.75
C PRO A 468 15.46 0.95 -15.48
N THR A 469 16.23 0.11 -14.77
CA THR A 469 15.70 -0.68 -13.66
C THR A 469 16.46 -0.43 -12.36
N VAL A 470 17.76 -0.75 -12.32
CA VAL A 470 18.54 -0.71 -11.07
C VAL A 470 18.63 0.71 -10.54
N CYS A 471 18.94 1.70 -11.40
CA CYS A 471 19.01 3.12 -11.05
C CYS A 471 17.71 3.62 -10.39
N LEU A 472 16.54 3.31 -10.96
CA LEU A 472 15.26 3.69 -10.38
C LEU A 472 14.98 3.02 -9.02
N LEU A 473 15.41 1.77 -8.85
CA LEU A 473 15.24 1.04 -7.59
C LEU A 473 16.15 1.56 -6.49
N VAL A 474 17.43 1.82 -6.79
CA VAL A 474 18.38 2.35 -5.79
C VAL A 474 18.00 3.77 -5.38
N LEU A 475 17.53 4.61 -6.30
CA LEU A 475 17.01 5.95 -6.00
C LEU A 475 15.77 5.87 -5.08
N SER A 476 14.78 5.05 -5.44
CA SER A 476 13.58 4.85 -4.61
C SER A 476 13.92 4.30 -3.21
N GLN A 477 14.95 3.46 -3.09
CA GLN A 477 15.38 2.93 -1.80
C GLN A 477 16.19 3.94 -0.99
N ALA A 478 17.04 4.75 -1.64
CA ALA A 478 17.73 5.88 -1.01
C ALA A 478 16.74 6.91 -0.45
N GLU A 479 15.66 7.18 -1.19
CA GLU A 479 14.59 8.07 -0.74
C GLU A 479 13.99 7.62 0.62
N LYS A 480 13.76 6.31 0.81
CA LYS A 480 13.24 5.78 2.08
C LYS A 480 14.24 5.93 3.22
N VAL A 481 15.54 5.70 2.97
CA VAL A 481 16.58 5.91 3.99
C VAL A 481 16.65 7.39 4.39
N LEU A 482 16.50 8.31 3.43
CA LEU A 482 16.41 9.74 3.69
C LEU A 482 15.19 10.10 4.56
N GLU A 483 14.03 9.48 4.34
CA GLU A 483 12.84 9.68 5.20
C GLU A 483 13.04 9.19 6.63
N GLU A 484 13.71 8.04 6.82
CA GLU A 484 14.07 7.54 8.14
C GLU A 484 15.01 8.51 8.88
N VAL A 485 16.00 9.06 8.17
CA VAL A 485 16.92 10.06 8.73
C VAL A 485 16.17 11.36 9.09
N ASP A 486 15.27 11.85 8.24
CA ASP A 486 14.47 13.05 8.51
C ASP A 486 13.57 12.86 9.75
N TRP A 487 12.97 11.68 9.88
CA TRP A 487 12.20 11.30 11.07
C TRP A 487 13.07 11.29 12.33
N LEU A 488 14.28 10.71 12.27
CA LEU A 488 15.22 10.71 13.39
C LEU A 488 15.66 12.12 13.79
N ILE A 489 15.94 13.01 12.83
CA ILE A 489 16.28 14.42 13.10
C ILE A 489 15.09 15.13 13.76
N THR A 490 13.87 14.90 13.28
CA THR A 490 12.64 15.48 13.85
C THR A 490 12.43 15.01 15.29
N LYS A 491 12.68 13.73 15.57
CA LYS A 491 12.65 13.17 16.92
C LYS A 491 13.68 13.83 17.85
N LEU A 492 14.93 14.01 17.38
CA LEU A 492 15.96 14.69 18.15
C LEU A 492 15.59 16.15 18.47
N LYS A 493 15.04 16.89 17.50
CA LYS A 493 14.55 18.27 17.72
C LYS A 493 13.43 18.35 18.76
N GLY A 494 12.52 17.37 18.76
CA GLY A 494 11.44 17.28 19.75
C GLY A 494 11.97 17.11 21.18
N GLN A 495 13.01 16.30 21.38
CA GLN A 495 13.62 16.07 22.69
C GLN A 495 14.33 17.32 23.22
N VAL A 496 15.11 18.00 22.38
CA VAL A 496 15.79 19.27 22.75
C VAL A 496 14.78 20.34 23.16
N SER A 497 13.63 20.41 22.49
CA SER A 497 12.59 21.40 22.82
C SER A 497 11.89 21.14 24.17
N GLN A 498 11.90 19.89 24.65
CA GLN A 498 11.34 19.52 25.96
C GLN A 498 12.32 19.83 27.09
N GLU A 499 13.63 19.63 26.87
CA GLU A 499 14.68 19.89 27.87
C GLU A 499 14.87 21.40 28.16
N ILE A 500 14.74 22.27 27.14
CA ILE A 500 14.83 23.74 27.33
C ILE A 500 13.74 24.28 28.27
N VAL A 501 12.62 23.56 28.45
CA VAL A 501 11.52 23.96 29.35
C VAL A 501 11.74 23.45 30.79
N SER A 502 12.58 22.44 31.01
CA SER A 502 12.80 21.84 32.35
C SER A 502 14.02 22.37 33.11
N ASP A 503 14.80 23.27 32.51
CA ASP A 503 16.17 23.61 32.94
C ASP A 503 16.28 24.64 34.10
N GLU A 504 15.35 24.61 35.07
CA GLU A 504 15.56 25.29 36.36
C GLU A 504 16.14 24.37 37.45
N ALA A 505 16.26 23.05 37.24
CA ALA A 505 16.82 22.18 38.26
C ALA A 505 17.39 20.85 37.74
N SER A 506 18.60 20.85 37.16
CA SER A 506 19.69 19.91 37.51
C SER A 506 20.84 19.99 36.51
N SER A 507 21.91 20.68 36.90
CA SER A 507 23.21 20.61 36.25
C SER A 507 23.89 19.29 36.64
N GLN A 508 23.76 18.26 35.79
CA GLN A 508 24.66 17.10 35.58
C GLN A 508 23.85 15.90 35.06
N ALA A 509 23.44 15.94 33.80
CA ALA A 509 23.09 14.74 33.04
C ALA A 509 23.80 14.80 31.69
N THR A 510 24.85 13.99 31.53
CA THR A 510 25.47 13.73 30.22
C THR A 510 24.40 13.29 29.20
N LEU A 511 24.24 14.04 28.11
CA LEU A 511 23.22 13.81 27.08
C LEU A 511 23.21 12.35 26.56
N PRO A 512 22.08 11.64 26.61
CA PRO A 512 21.92 10.31 26.01
C PRO A 512 21.99 10.26 24.47
N ASN A 513 22.09 11.41 23.78
CA ASN A 513 21.78 11.56 22.35
C ASN A 513 22.97 11.38 21.37
N HIS A 514 24.17 11.08 21.85
CA HIS A 514 25.34 10.86 20.96
C HIS A 514 25.21 9.68 19.95
N PRO A 515 24.64 8.50 20.28
CA PRO A 515 24.68 7.36 19.36
C PRO A 515 23.76 7.53 18.14
N ILE A 516 22.58 8.13 18.34
CA ILE A 516 21.63 8.41 17.24
C ILE A 516 22.22 9.47 16.30
N GLU A 517 22.83 10.52 16.86
CA GLU A 517 23.50 11.56 16.09
C GLU A 517 24.65 11.01 15.24
N LYS A 518 25.51 10.16 15.84
CA LYS A 518 26.57 9.43 15.12
C LYS A 518 25.98 8.58 13.99
N ALA A 519 24.90 7.85 14.25
CA ALA A 519 24.24 7.03 13.24
C ALA A 519 23.72 7.86 12.07
N ILE A 520 23.04 8.99 12.33
CA ILE A 520 22.55 9.92 11.30
C ILE A 520 23.72 10.41 10.42
N ILE A 521 24.83 10.83 11.02
CA ILE A 521 25.98 11.33 10.28
C ILE A 521 26.60 10.23 9.39
N VAL A 522 26.74 9.01 9.91
CA VAL A 522 27.29 7.89 9.13
C VAL A 522 26.36 7.49 7.97
N GLN A 523 25.04 7.48 8.21
CA GLN A 523 24.05 7.20 7.16
C GLN A 523 24.09 8.27 6.05
N LEU A 524 24.07 9.55 6.43
CA LEU A 524 24.16 10.65 5.46
C LEU A 524 25.50 10.66 4.73
N GLY A 525 26.62 10.36 5.39
CA GLY A 525 27.92 10.26 4.75
C GLY A 525 27.99 9.16 3.70
N THR A 526 27.40 7.99 4.00
CA THR A 526 27.34 6.87 3.05
C THR A 526 26.40 7.19 1.88
N LEU A 527 25.26 7.84 2.14
CA LEU A 527 24.37 8.30 1.07
C LEU A 527 24.98 9.41 0.21
N LEU A 528 25.83 10.28 0.77
CA LEU A 528 26.59 11.26 0.01
C LEU A 528 27.54 10.57 -0.98
N THR A 529 28.24 9.50 -0.56
CA THR A 529 29.06 8.71 -1.49
C THR A 529 28.23 8.01 -2.55
N PHE A 530 27.03 7.52 -2.21
CA PHE A 530 26.09 6.97 -3.19
C PHE A 530 25.66 8.01 -4.26
N PHE A 531 25.28 9.22 -3.83
CA PHE A 531 24.90 10.27 -4.76
C PHE A 531 26.09 10.80 -5.57
N HIS A 532 27.28 10.81 -4.99
CA HIS A 532 28.52 11.18 -5.69
C HIS A 532 28.74 10.33 -6.94
N GLU A 533 28.61 9.00 -6.84
CA GLU A 533 28.74 8.09 -8.00
C GLU A 533 27.66 8.38 -9.07
N LEU A 534 26.39 8.48 -8.66
CA LEU A 534 25.29 8.66 -9.61
C LEU A 534 25.30 10.03 -10.31
N VAL A 535 25.80 11.07 -9.66
CA VAL A 535 25.89 12.43 -10.22
C VAL A 535 27.01 12.55 -11.26
N GLN A 536 28.04 11.70 -11.18
CA GLN A 536 29.09 11.57 -12.19
C GLN A 536 28.67 10.68 -13.36
N THR A 537 27.71 9.80 -13.15
CA THR A 537 27.30 8.83 -14.16
C THR A 537 26.59 9.49 -15.36
N ALA A 538 26.91 9.06 -16.58
CA ALA A 538 26.27 9.47 -17.82
C ALA A 538 24.86 8.86 -18.03
N LEU A 539 23.92 9.20 -17.14
CA LEU A 539 22.57 8.64 -17.14
C LEU A 539 21.78 8.96 -18.45
N PRO A 540 20.95 8.01 -18.95
CA PRO A 540 20.01 8.29 -20.03
C PRO A 540 19.00 9.37 -19.63
N SER A 541 18.61 10.21 -20.59
CA SER A 541 17.58 11.23 -20.36
C SER A 541 16.22 10.59 -20.08
N GLY A 542 15.49 11.12 -19.10
CA GLY A 542 14.17 10.63 -18.70
C GLY A 542 14.01 10.56 -17.18
N SER A 543 13.29 9.54 -16.71
CA SER A 543 12.88 9.42 -15.30
C SER A 543 14.04 9.29 -14.31
N CYS A 544 15.16 8.67 -14.70
CA CYS A 544 16.31 8.49 -13.81
C CYS A 544 16.92 9.84 -13.41
N VAL A 545 17.07 10.75 -14.38
CA VAL A 545 17.57 12.11 -14.14
C VAL A 545 16.58 12.90 -13.26
N ASP A 546 15.28 12.82 -13.56
CA ASP A 546 14.26 13.55 -12.81
C ASP A 546 14.17 13.12 -11.34
N ILE A 547 14.26 11.82 -11.08
CA ILE A 547 14.22 11.27 -9.72
C ILE A 547 15.53 11.59 -8.99
N LEU A 548 16.69 11.42 -9.63
CA LEU A 548 17.97 11.78 -9.04
C LEU A 548 18.01 13.26 -8.62
N LEU A 549 17.52 14.19 -9.45
CA LEU A 549 17.44 15.60 -9.09
C LEU A 549 16.52 15.87 -7.88
N LYS A 550 15.40 15.14 -7.77
CA LYS A 550 14.50 15.22 -6.61
C LYS A 550 15.17 14.67 -5.34
N ASP A 551 15.85 13.54 -5.44
CA ASP A 551 16.52 12.92 -4.31
C ASP A 551 17.70 13.75 -3.82
N LEU A 552 18.47 14.36 -4.72
CA LEU A 552 19.51 15.34 -4.38
C LEU A 552 18.91 16.54 -3.64
N CYS A 553 17.77 17.05 -4.11
CA CYS A 553 17.05 18.14 -3.42
C CYS A 553 16.64 17.71 -2.00
N LYS A 554 16.16 16.47 -1.83
CA LYS A 554 15.79 15.90 -0.52
C LYS A 554 17.01 15.74 0.38
N MET A 555 18.14 15.27 -0.15
CA MET A 555 19.42 15.17 0.57
C MET A 555 19.86 16.53 1.14
N TYR A 556 19.92 17.59 0.32
CA TYR A 556 20.26 18.93 0.81
C TYR A 556 19.25 19.49 1.81
N THR A 557 17.96 19.17 1.66
CA THR A 557 16.92 19.56 2.62
C THR A 557 17.14 18.91 3.99
N ILE A 558 17.51 17.63 4.01
CA ILE A 558 17.79 16.87 5.24
C ILE A 558 19.11 17.31 5.87
N LEU A 559 20.17 17.54 5.09
CA LEU A 559 21.41 18.14 5.57
C LEU A 559 21.12 19.51 6.21
N THR A 560 20.28 20.33 5.59
CA THR A 560 19.82 21.60 6.17
C THR A 560 19.01 21.38 7.46
N ALA A 561 18.18 20.35 7.54
CA ALA A 561 17.45 20.01 8.75
C ALA A 561 18.40 19.63 9.90
N LEU A 562 19.49 18.90 9.62
CA LEU A 562 20.54 18.56 10.57
C LEU A 562 21.32 19.80 11.04
N VAL A 563 21.72 20.68 10.11
CA VAL A 563 22.38 21.96 10.45
C VAL A 563 21.47 22.81 11.34
N ARG A 564 20.17 22.87 11.06
CA ARG A 564 19.18 23.56 11.92
C ARG A 564 19.05 22.92 13.29
N TYR A 565 19.18 21.61 13.42
CA TYR A 565 19.24 20.92 14.71
C TYR A 565 20.47 21.37 15.51
N TYR A 566 21.67 21.36 14.91
CA TYR A 566 22.87 21.84 15.60
C TYR A 566 22.81 23.33 15.96
N LEU A 567 22.12 24.16 15.16
CA LEU A 567 21.87 25.57 15.52
C LEU A 567 21.03 25.73 16.80
N GLN A 568 20.20 24.74 17.15
CA GLN A 568 19.45 24.71 18.40
C GLN A 568 20.33 24.17 19.55
N VAL A 569 21.03 23.06 19.32
CA VAL A 569 21.87 22.40 20.34
C VAL A 569 23.11 23.20 20.73
N CYS A 570 23.74 23.91 19.79
CA CYS A 570 24.92 24.74 20.08
C CYS A 570 24.62 25.95 20.97
N GLN A 571 23.36 26.21 21.33
CA GLN A 571 22.98 27.28 22.26
C GLN A 571 23.30 26.93 23.72
N SER A 572 23.45 25.64 24.06
CA SER A 572 23.50 25.11 25.43
C SER A 572 24.81 24.39 25.80
N SER A 573 25.98 24.85 25.30
CA SER A 573 27.35 24.45 25.75
C SER A 573 28.09 23.33 24.97
N GLY A 574 27.62 22.84 23.81
CA GLY A 574 28.33 21.82 23.03
C GLY A 574 28.99 22.36 21.75
N GLY A 575 30.30 22.19 21.59
CA GLY A 575 30.98 22.39 20.30
C GLY A 575 30.50 21.40 19.23
N ILE A 576 30.78 21.68 17.96
CA ILE A 576 30.36 20.81 16.85
C ILE A 576 31.21 19.51 16.86
N PRO A 577 30.60 18.32 16.75
CA PRO A 577 31.37 17.08 16.66
C PRO A 577 32.21 17.04 15.38
N LYS A 578 33.44 16.54 15.47
CA LYS A 578 34.34 16.35 14.31
C LYS A 578 33.72 15.52 13.19
N ASN A 579 32.80 14.60 13.51
CA ASN A 579 32.11 13.79 12.51
C ASN A 579 31.16 14.65 11.64
N MET A 580 30.52 15.67 12.24
CA MET A 580 29.68 16.62 11.52
C MET A 580 30.54 17.53 10.62
N GLU A 581 31.70 17.99 11.11
CA GLU A 581 32.65 18.75 10.27
C GLU A 581 33.11 17.95 9.05
N LYS A 582 33.44 16.66 9.24
CA LYS A 582 33.79 15.75 8.13
C LYS A 582 32.64 15.59 7.14
N LEU A 583 31.40 15.48 7.61
CA LEU A 583 30.22 15.37 6.75
C LEU A 583 30.02 16.64 5.90
N VAL A 584 30.14 17.82 6.53
CA VAL A 584 30.04 19.10 5.81
C VAL A 584 31.14 19.21 4.76
N LYS A 585 32.39 18.88 5.12
CA LYS A 585 33.51 18.82 4.17
C LYS A 585 33.21 17.87 3.00
N LEU A 586 32.68 16.68 3.29
CA LEU A 586 32.33 15.69 2.26
C LEU A 586 31.27 16.26 1.31
N SER A 587 30.22 16.91 1.84
CA SER A 587 29.17 17.53 1.01
C SER A 587 29.71 18.62 0.07
N GLY A 588 30.57 19.52 0.58
CA GLY A 588 31.13 20.64 -0.18
C GLY A 588 32.20 20.25 -1.20
N SER A 589 32.86 19.11 -1.02
CA SER A 589 33.91 18.61 -1.92
C SER A 589 33.40 17.59 -2.94
N HIS A 590 32.62 16.60 -2.50
CA HIS A 590 32.24 15.45 -3.33
C HIS A 590 30.85 15.59 -3.96
N LEU A 591 29.97 16.45 -3.44
CA LEU A 591 28.60 16.55 -3.96
C LEU A 591 28.32 17.90 -4.63
N THR A 592 28.53 19.02 -3.94
CA THR A 592 28.12 20.35 -4.44
C THR A 592 28.73 20.72 -5.80
N PRO A 593 30.06 20.54 -6.05
CA PRO A 593 30.64 20.83 -7.36
C PRO A 593 30.09 19.93 -8.46
N LEU A 594 29.90 18.64 -8.17
CA LEU A 594 29.42 17.65 -9.13
C LEU A 594 27.95 17.85 -9.48
N CYS A 595 27.14 18.34 -8.54
CA CYS A 595 25.76 18.73 -8.85
C CYS A 595 25.72 19.82 -9.94
N TYR A 596 26.65 20.78 -9.91
CA TYR A 596 26.70 21.83 -10.93
C TYR A 596 27.21 21.33 -12.29
N SER A 597 28.22 20.45 -12.32
CA SER A 597 28.67 19.82 -13.57
C SER A 597 27.57 18.95 -14.17
N PHE A 598 26.85 18.17 -13.35
CA PHE A 598 25.72 17.36 -13.78
C PHE A 598 24.55 18.20 -14.33
N ILE A 599 24.21 19.32 -13.69
CA ILE A 599 23.20 20.27 -14.22
C ILE A 599 23.62 20.78 -15.60
N SER A 600 24.91 21.13 -15.77
CA SER A 600 25.45 21.59 -17.06
C SER A 600 25.38 20.48 -18.13
N TYR A 601 25.73 19.25 -17.77
CA TYR A 601 25.61 18.08 -18.63
C TYR A 601 24.17 17.86 -19.12
N ILE A 602 23.20 17.90 -18.21
CA ILE A 602 21.78 17.75 -18.55
C ILE A 602 21.32 18.84 -19.53
N GLN A 603 21.73 20.09 -19.30
CA GLN A 603 21.39 21.22 -20.18
C GLN A 603 22.03 21.05 -21.57
N ASN A 604 23.30 20.63 -21.64
CA ASN A 604 24.04 20.43 -22.88
C ASN A 604 23.48 19.26 -23.71
N LYS A 605 23.29 18.07 -23.10
CA LYS A 605 22.75 16.87 -23.77
C LYS A 605 21.34 17.12 -24.35
N LYS A 606 20.51 17.89 -23.63
CA LYS A 606 19.18 18.30 -24.10
C LYS A 606 19.26 19.28 -25.27
N SER A 607 20.18 20.25 -25.24
CA SER A 607 20.38 21.19 -26.36
C SER A 607 20.86 20.50 -27.65
N GLN A 608 21.71 19.48 -27.54
CA GLN A 608 22.16 18.66 -28.68
C GLN A 608 21.02 17.80 -29.25
N SER A 609 20.19 17.20 -28.39
CA SER A 609 19.01 16.42 -28.83
C SER A 609 17.98 17.27 -29.60
N LEU A 610 17.86 18.56 -29.27
CA LEU A 610 17.02 19.52 -29.98
C LEU A 610 17.61 19.92 -31.33
N LYS A 611 18.94 20.00 -31.46
CA LYS A 611 19.62 20.31 -32.74
C LYS A 611 19.52 19.15 -33.74
N CYS A 612 19.75 17.90 -33.32
CA CYS A 612 19.62 16.73 -34.21
C CYS A 612 18.17 16.45 -34.68
N ALA A 613 17.15 16.87 -33.92
CA ALA A 613 15.76 16.74 -34.34
C ALA A 613 15.33 17.80 -35.37
N GLY A 614 16.08 18.90 -35.52
CA GLY A 614 15.79 19.98 -36.46
C GLY A 614 16.13 19.65 -37.92
N GLU A 615 17.02 18.68 -38.17
CA GLU A 615 17.45 18.34 -39.53
C GLU A 615 16.49 17.37 -40.26
N LYS A 616 15.58 16.69 -39.54
CA LYS A 616 14.49 15.93 -40.15
C LYS A 616 13.26 16.82 -40.32
N LYS A 617 13.16 17.46 -41.50
CA LYS A 617 12.03 18.29 -41.95
C LYS A 617 10.66 17.71 -41.56
N GLY A 618 9.88 18.52 -40.83
CA GLY A 618 8.41 18.49 -40.84
C GLY A 618 7.74 17.76 -39.68
N LYS A 619 7.58 18.43 -38.53
CA LYS A 619 6.40 18.34 -37.63
C LYS A 619 6.56 19.32 -36.45
N ALA A 620 5.95 20.51 -36.54
CA ALA A 620 5.92 21.49 -35.45
C ALA A 620 5.37 20.92 -34.11
N GLY A 621 4.50 19.90 -34.17
CA GLY A 621 4.01 19.18 -32.99
C GLY A 621 5.07 18.34 -32.24
N ALA A 622 6.10 17.83 -32.94
CA ALA A 622 7.20 17.09 -32.31
C ALA A 622 8.13 18.03 -31.53
N VAL A 623 8.37 19.23 -32.06
CA VAL A 623 9.16 20.29 -31.40
C VAL A 623 8.43 20.82 -30.16
N ALA A 624 7.11 21.04 -30.24
CA ALA A 624 6.31 21.45 -29.09
C ALA A 624 6.24 20.38 -27.98
N THR A 625 6.13 19.10 -28.37
CA THR A 625 6.15 17.98 -27.41
C THR A 625 7.54 17.81 -26.78
N ALA A 626 8.61 17.97 -27.55
CA ALA A 626 9.99 17.98 -27.05
C ALA A 626 10.24 19.15 -26.09
N MET A 627 9.79 20.37 -26.42
CA MET A 627 9.84 21.55 -25.55
C MET A 627 9.06 21.34 -24.23
N ALA A 628 7.84 20.80 -24.30
CA ALA A 628 7.02 20.51 -23.11
C ALA A 628 7.67 19.42 -22.22
N ARG A 629 8.32 18.43 -22.82
CA ARG A 629 9.09 17.41 -22.12
C ARG A 629 10.33 18.01 -21.46
N VAL A 630 11.07 18.87 -22.17
CA VAL A 630 12.22 19.61 -21.63
C VAL A 630 11.82 20.48 -20.45
N LEU A 631 10.71 21.24 -20.53
CA LEU A 631 10.20 22.07 -19.44
C LEU A 631 9.76 21.25 -18.20
N ARG A 632 9.23 20.04 -18.40
CA ARG A 632 8.87 19.13 -17.29
C ARG A 632 10.12 18.54 -16.62
N GLU A 633 11.10 18.11 -17.41
CA GLU A 633 12.33 17.46 -16.94
C GLU A 633 13.38 18.46 -16.40
N THR A 634 13.24 19.77 -16.64
CA THR A 634 14.11 20.81 -16.04
C THR A 634 13.48 21.50 -14.83
N LYS A 635 12.20 21.24 -14.56
CA LYS A 635 11.48 21.75 -13.38
C LYS A 635 12.16 21.48 -12.02
N PRO A 636 12.84 20.34 -11.78
CA PRO A 636 13.50 20.13 -10.48
C PRO A 636 14.82 20.88 -10.32
N ILE A 637 15.43 21.41 -11.39
CA ILE A 637 16.75 22.08 -11.32
C ILE A 637 16.71 23.34 -10.43
N PRO A 638 15.75 24.28 -10.57
CA PRO A 638 15.66 25.43 -9.68
C PRO A 638 15.46 25.02 -8.20
N ASN A 639 14.71 23.96 -7.95
CA ASN A 639 14.49 23.45 -6.58
C ASN A 639 15.77 22.92 -5.97
N LEU A 640 16.58 22.19 -6.75
CA LEU A 640 17.89 21.71 -6.30
C LEU A 640 18.83 22.88 -5.98
N ILE A 641 18.92 23.88 -6.88
CA ILE A 641 19.74 25.07 -6.65
C ILE A 641 19.29 25.79 -5.38
N PHE A 642 17.98 25.99 -5.20
CA PHE A 642 17.43 26.59 -4.00
C PHE A 642 17.77 25.79 -2.73
N ALA A 643 17.69 24.46 -2.78
CA ALA A 643 18.02 23.60 -1.65
C ALA A 643 19.52 23.70 -1.27
N ILE A 644 20.41 23.79 -2.26
CA ILE A 644 21.84 24.04 -2.05
C ILE A 644 22.02 25.42 -1.39
N GLU A 645 21.45 26.49 -1.97
CA GLU A 645 21.55 27.86 -1.42
C GLU A 645 21.05 27.93 0.03
N GLN A 646 19.94 27.24 0.36
CA GLN A 646 19.45 27.15 1.74
C GLN A 646 20.45 26.44 2.66
N TYR A 647 21.04 25.33 2.21
CA TYR A 647 22.05 24.61 2.97
C TYR A 647 23.27 25.48 3.28
N GLU A 648 23.83 26.17 2.27
CA GLU A 648 24.96 27.10 2.46
C GLU A 648 24.59 28.23 3.44
N LYS A 649 23.40 28.81 3.27
CA LYS A 649 22.90 29.87 4.15
C LYS A 649 22.90 29.41 5.61
N PHE A 650 22.32 28.26 5.93
CA PHE A 650 22.26 27.78 7.32
C PHE A 650 23.63 27.37 7.86
N LEU A 651 24.53 26.86 7.03
CA LEU A 651 25.92 26.59 7.43
C LEU A 651 26.69 27.85 7.79
N ILE A 652 26.50 28.96 7.06
CA ILE A 652 27.09 30.26 7.43
C ILE A 652 26.63 30.68 8.83
N HIS A 653 25.34 30.52 9.13
CA HIS A 653 24.79 30.82 10.45
C HIS A 653 25.40 29.93 11.54
N LEU A 654 25.53 28.63 11.26
CA LEU A 654 26.11 27.66 12.20
C LEU A 654 27.60 27.94 12.44
N SER A 655 28.35 28.27 11.39
CA SER A 655 29.77 28.60 11.47
C SER A 655 30.03 29.86 12.31
N LYS A 656 29.21 30.91 12.12
CA LYS A 656 29.26 32.13 12.94
C LYS A 656 28.95 31.86 14.42
N LYS A 657 27.96 31.00 14.71
CA LYS A 657 27.57 30.69 16.10
C LYS A 657 28.55 29.75 16.82
N SER A 658 29.06 28.73 16.12
CA SER A 658 29.94 27.71 16.70
C SER A 658 31.42 28.13 16.77
N LYS A 659 31.80 29.22 16.09
CA LYS A 659 33.18 29.67 15.90
C LYS A 659 34.08 28.70 15.12
N VAL A 660 33.52 27.63 14.54
CA VAL A 660 34.24 26.71 13.63
C VAL A 660 33.98 27.12 12.19
N ASN A 661 35.02 27.26 11.38
CA ASN A 661 34.89 27.65 9.96
C ASN A 661 34.46 26.47 9.08
N LEU A 662 33.16 26.16 9.06
CA LEU A 662 32.57 25.10 8.23
C LEU A 662 32.54 25.44 6.73
N MET A 663 32.60 26.73 6.39
CA MET A 663 32.54 27.21 5.00
C MET A 663 33.88 27.10 4.27
N GLN A 664 34.98 26.79 4.96
CA GLN A 664 36.31 26.68 4.34
C GLN A 664 36.37 25.66 3.19
N HIS A 665 35.50 24.64 3.22
CA HIS A 665 35.45 23.59 2.22
C HIS A 665 34.25 23.71 1.25
N MET A 666 33.52 24.82 1.31
CA MET A 666 32.42 25.12 0.39
C MET A 666 32.74 26.38 -0.39
N LYS A 667 32.89 26.23 -1.71
CA LYS A 667 32.97 27.39 -2.61
C LYS A 667 31.56 27.95 -2.75
N LEU A 668 31.39 29.26 -2.50
CA LEU A 668 30.11 29.95 -2.69
C LEU A 668 29.61 29.72 -4.12
N SER A 669 28.34 29.33 -4.25
CA SER A 669 27.71 29.00 -5.51
C SER A 669 27.82 30.13 -6.55
N THR A 670 28.50 29.89 -7.67
CA THR A 670 28.65 30.80 -8.84
C THR A 670 27.49 30.68 -9.84
N SER A 671 26.35 30.09 -9.43
CA SER A 671 25.22 29.80 -10.33
C SER A 671 24.52 31.05 -10.87
N ARG A 672 24.73 32.21 -10.22
CA ARG A 672 24.23 33.53 -10.63
C ARG A 672 25.35 34.46 -11.10
N ASP A 673 26.54 33.92 -11.33
CA ASP A 673 27.69 34.69 -11.78
C ASP A 673 27.59 34.97 -13.29
N PHE A 674 28.16 36.09 -13.76
CA PHE A 674 28.17 36.44 -15.17
C PHE A 674 29.06 35.46 -15.95
N LYS A 675 28.46 34.39 -16.48
CA LYS A 675 29.16 33.47 -17.39
C LYS A 675 29.24 34.10 -18.78
N ILE A 676 30.35 34.81 -19.05
CA ILE A 676 30.72 35.18 -20.42
C ILE A 676 31.05 33.87 -21.16
N LYS A 677 30.28 33.54 -22.19
CA LYS A 677 30.57 32.38 -23.04
C LYS A 677 31.81 32.71 -23.86
N GLY A 678 32.98 32.22 -23.46
CA GLY A 678 34.25 32.40 -24.18
C GLY A 678 34.12 32.13 -25.69
N ASN A 679 33.33 31.12 -26.08
CA ASN A 679 33.11 30.78 -27.48
C ASN A 679 32.39 31.87 -28.30
N ILE A 680 31.62 32.76 -27.66
CA ILE A 680 30.98 33.90 -28.35
C ILE A 680 31.94 35.09 -28.37
N LEU A 681 32.74 35.26 -27.31
CA LEU A 681 33.77 36.29 -27.25
C LEU A 681 34.89 36.02 -28.26
N ASP A 682 35.35 34.78 -28.39
CA ASP A 682 36.33 34.33 -29.40
C ASP A 682 35.77 34.39 -30.82
N MET A 683 34.46 34.21 -31.00
CA MET A 683 33.83 34.34 -32.32
C MET A 683 33.73 35.80 -32.74
N VAL A 684 33.38 36.70 -31.81
CA VAL A 684 33.35 38.16 -32.08
C VAL A 684 34.76 38.73 -32.23
N LEU A 685 35.73 38.27 -31.44
CA LEU A 685 37.13 38.69 -31.58
C LEU A 685 37.79 38.17 -32.87
N ARG A 686 37.36 37.01 -33.40
CA ARG A 686 37.83 36.51 -34.70
C ARG A 686 37.11 37.16 -35.88
N GLU A 687 35.83 37.48 -35.74
CA GLU A 687 35.08 38.22 -36.77
C GLU A 687 35.61 39.67 -36.94
N ASP A 688 36.14 40.30 -35.88
CA ASP A 688 36.77 41.63 -35.97
C ASP A 688 38.21 41.60 -36.51
N GLU A 689 38.92 40.47 -36.48
CA GLU A 689 40.30 40.32 -37.01
C GLU A 689 40.36 39.92 -38.50
N GLU A 690 39.28 39.37 -39.06
CA GLU A 690 39.21 38.93 -40.47
C GLU A 690 38.82 40.06 -41.46
N ASP A 691 38.35 41.22 -40.99
CA ASP A 691 37.86 42.32 -41.84
C ASP A 691 38.90 43.44 -42.14
N GLU A 692 40.15 43.37 -41.64
CA GLU A 692 41.18 44.42 -41.88
C GLU A 692 42.26 44.08 -42.93
N HIS A 693 42.20 42.94 -43.63
CA HIS A 693 43.19 42.59 -44.65
C HIS A 693 42.57 42.03 -45.93
N GLU A 694 42.09 42.90 -46.83
CA GLU A 694 42.25 42.77 -48.29
C GLU A 694 41.75 44.04 -49.02
N GLU A 695 42.64 45.02 -49.20
CA GLU A 695 42.49 46.05 -50.24
C GLU A 695 43.08 45.57 -51.57
N GLY A 696 42.29 45.67 -52.65
CA GLY A 696 42.78 46.15 -53.94
C GLY A 696 42.69 45.21 -55.15
N THR A 697 41.72 45.44 -56.05
CA THR A 697 41.98 46.00 -57.41
C THR A 697 40.69 46.10 -58.24
N ALA A 698 40.61 47.16 -59.06
CA ALA A 698 39.40 47.72 -59.65
C ALA A 698 39.02 47.18 -61.05
N SER A 699 37.74 47.28 -61.41
CA SER A 699 37.25 47.57 -62.77
C SER A 699 35.79 48.03 -62.75
N GLU A 700 35.53 49.16 -63.41
CA GLU A 700 34.25 49.86 -63.57
C GLU A 700 33.29 49.13 -64.55
N HIS A 701 31.97 49.13 -64.31
CA HIS A 701 30.98 49.96 -65.03
C HIS A 701 29.51 49.56 -64.74
N GLU A 702 28.69 50.61 -64.62
CA GLU A 702 27.24 50.73 -64.87
C GLU A 702 26.19 50.19 -63.89
N GLY A 703 25.47 51.13 -63.24
CA GLY A 703 24.07 51.33 -63.64
C GLY A 703 22.95 51.08 -62.62
N GLN A 704 22.77 52.06 -61.71
CA GLN A 704 21.48 52.60 -61.23
C GLN A 704 20.63 51.88 -60.14
N ASN A 705 20.38 52.68 -59.09
CA ASN A 705 19.12 52.89 -58.34
C ASN A 705 18.67 51.78 -57.35
N LYS A 706 18.51 51.97 -56.04
CA LYS A 706 17.87 53.10 -55.29
C LYS A 706 18.11 52.99 -53.77
N GLU A 707 18.04 54.14 -53.08
CA GLU A 707 18.23 54.41 -51.65
C GLU A 707 17.44 53.54 -50.64
N PRO A 708 17.92 53.42 -49.37
CA PRO A 708 17.12 52.99 -48.24
C PRO A 708 16.49 54.19 -47.51
N ALA A 709 15.20 54.12 -47.14
CA ALA A 709 14.56 55.15 -46.32
C ALA A 709 13.70 54.58 -45.17
N LYS A 710 14.17 54.94 -43.96
CA LYS A 710 13.42 55.43 -42.78
C LYS A 710 12.68 54.43 -41.88
N LYS A 711 13.29 54.23 -40.70
CA LYS A 711 12.65 53.97 -39.40
C LYS A 711 11.49 54.96 -39.15
N LYS A 712 10.31 54.46 -38.78
CA LYS A 712 9.27 55.21 -38.06
C LYS A 712 8.99 54.58 -36.70
N ARG A 713 9.21 55.37 -35.64
CA ARG A 713 8.68 55.19 -34.28
C ARG A 713 7.16 55.38 -34.27
N LYS A 714 6.43 54.58 -33.48
CA LYS A 714 5.18 54.95 -32.79
C LYS A 714 4.95 53.93 -31.66
N LYS A 715 5.21 54.32 -30.41
CA LYS A 715 4.30 54.93 -29.42
C LYS A 715 3.53 53.88 -28.61
N GLU A 716 4.01 53.66 -27.39
CA GLU A 716 3.22 53.16 -26.26
C GLU A 716 2.07 54.13 -25.97
N MET A 717 0.90 53.57 -25.66
CA MET A 717 -0.24 54.32 -25.14
C MET A 717 -0.60 53.71 -23.78
N LYS A 718 -0.46 54.52 -22.74
CA LYS A 718 -0.93 54.29 -21.37
C LYS A 718 -2.29 54.98 -21.17
N CYS A 719 -2.97 54.52 -20.11
CA CYS A 719 -4.05 55.10 -19.30
C CYS A 719 -5.39 54.36 -19.47
N LEU A 720 -5.81 53.57 -18.46
CA LEU A 720 -6.43 53.96 -17.17
C LEU A 720 -7.80 54.61 -17.33
N SER A 721 -8.83 53.83 -16.97
CA SER A 721 -9.80 54.13 -15.91
C SER A 721 -10.10 52.84 -15.16
#